data_AF-A0A261XVR5-F1
#
_entry.id   AF-A0A261XVR5-F1
#
_cell.length_a   1.000
_cell.length_b   1.000
_cell.length_c   1.000
_cell.angle_alpha   90.00
_cell.angle_beta   90.00
_cell.angle_gamma   90.00
#
_symmetry.space_group_name_H-M   'P 1'
#
loop_
_entity.id
_entity.type
_entity.pdbx_description
1 polymer ?
#
loop_
_entity_poly.entity_id
_entity_poly.type
_entity_poly.pdbx_seq_one_letter_code
_entity_poly.pdbx_strand_id
1 'polypeptide(L)'
;MGSSLFAIDTDTPIPYKEYVLAFSTLVYSFETYLSYRQYKKYLVPHRPKQLESIISKEEFNKAQAYGADKSRFGFVVGFFNQVENALMIQYNFMPWLWHLSGKWMADVAGYGVDYEITQSVIFFILFSLISTVISLPFSLYSTFVIEERHGFNKQTLGLFFTDLLKGHLLGGAIGVPVLSGFLWIIGVSGDKFYVYIWVFMLVLQFVMITIYPTLIQPLFNKVTPLEPGELRTSIEQLAARVNFPLKKLFVIDGSKRSAHSNAYFYGFFKNKRIVLYDTLLEHSGTEEVCAVLAHELGHWAKSHTVKILIAAQLHLFLLFFLFSQFIHNAALYRSFGFSGAGIEPHGMPILIGFLLFQNVYSPVESLVGFLMNVYSRKNEFEAGKYAFAKSLGYAHQLRSALIKLNVKNLGSFVVDPWYSAWNHSHPAMLERLDAIGIINCRYLANHTIVSDSYLWFEDGKFVSPQHVFFDLYRKPDEVIDAGGLLVVPGFIDVQINGAFGFDFTQDIGRLESDEEVHRALDRVSKGLLKYGCTAYCPTVISSDQEVYHRVLPFLRPRKGTHERAEILGAHIEGPFISHGKKGAHNDKVILDASVGMSVVDERYGDEVALKRGGSLPRAFGEVERAASIVTVAPEVEGIMDVIPELVKRGVVVSIGHSEAFLKDAEAAIVKGATFITHLFNAMQTFHHRDPGIIGILGSTTLPHSPHANLPSPSRTSVDKTQSDPRPFYGIICDGIHTHPNSIKIAYYGHPTGCVLITDAINALGLPAGGYNLGTGDVWVDEHARAYLKGTNTLAGSATPIDACVRKFAAFTKCTLVEAIEAATLHPAQLLGIQDRKGTLAIGADADFLIVDDSKGPENLRVERVFVGGQEARIDNIAFRGSLSMDPLVVQLEKASIEHENEETSAKEGDGETSRVSAITSKPRTSRPTRTIPRGVSRRTGPKGVLSDHADYLHSLAQDKHAKIAAPNEGVLARAPTVNTYGQELEQEQRERDAKKQALDKDDEHAEDSDDLFEEDDEAVRKYNNVRMQQLRQRRDTRLSYGSIESVSADDYADIIDTTPNGTVVLVHLYDPSLSASKALQHYLNNLSQKYIYARFLQVSAPSLNFDLVGSPAMLIYKDTRLIINLVGLSETLKERNGTTKMDLEDVEDLLLR
;
A
#
# COMPACT_ATOMS: atom_id res chain seq x y z
N MET A 1 -9.80 -9.98 64.41
CA MET A 1 -10.82 -9.48 63.47
C MET A 1 -10.19 -9.47 62.09
N GLY A 2 -10.69 -10.29 61.16
CA GLY A 2 -10.16 -10.37 59.80
C GLY A 2 -11.32 -10.45 58.81
N SER A 3 -11.73 -9.31 58.28
CA SER A 3 -12.74 -9.23 57.22
C SER A 3 -12.08 -9.56 55.89
N SER A 4 -12.37 -10.72 55.30
CA SER A 4 -12.04 -10.96 53.90
C SER A 4 -12.89 -10.02 53.02
N LEU A 5 -12.28 -9.41 52.01
CA LEU A 5 -12.98 -8.47 51.13
C LEU A 5 -13.98 -9.14 50.17
N PHE A 6 -13.97 -10.48 50.12
CA PHE A 6 -14.77 -11.32 49.23
C PHE A 6 -15.33 -12.55 49.97
N ALA A 7 -15.94 -12.35 51.15
CA ALA A 7 -16.75 -13.38 51.78
C ALA A 7 -18.02 -13.64 50.95
N ILE A 8 -17.91 -14.53 49.96
CA ILE A 8 -19.07 -15.09 49.25
C ILE A 8 -19.86 -15.91 50.27
N ASP A 9 -21.14 -15.57 50.47
CA ASP A 9 -22.02 -16.25 51.41
C ASP A 9 -22.23 -17.72 51.01
N THR A 10 -21.60 -18.63 51.75
CA THR A 10 -21.52 -20.07 51.45
C THR A 10 -22.83 -20.82 51.62
N ASP A 11 -23.82 -20.24 52.31
CA ASP A 11 -25.14 -20.84 52.53
C ASP A 11 -26.18 -20.35 51.51
N THR A 12 -25.82 -19.42 50.61
CA THR A 12 -26.68 -19.05 49.47
C THR A 12 -26.71 -20.20 48.45
N PRO A 13 -27.90 -20.76 48.11
CA PRO A 13 -28.00 -21.89 47.18
C PRO A 13 -27.81 -21.43 45.72
N ILE A 14 -26.55 -21.31 45.29
CA ILE A 14 -26.17 -20.95 43.92
C ILE A 14 -26.31 -22.18 42.99
N PRO A 15 -27.11 -22.13 41.92
CA PRO A 15 -27.27 -23.22 40.95
C PRO A 15 -26.07 -23.33 39.99
N TYR A 16 -24.92 -23.77 40.50
CA TYR A 16 -23.65 -23.82 39.75
C TYR A 16 -23.72 -24.71 38.50
N LYS A 17 -24.46 -25.82 38.55
CA LYS A 17 -24.59 -26.77 37.44
C LYS A 17 -25.33 -26.15 36.26
N GLU A 18 -26.42 -25.45 36.55
CA GLU A 18 -27.23 -24.72 35.60
C GLU A 18 -26.46 -23.55 34.99
N TYR A 19 -25.69 -22.80 35.80
CA TYR A 19 -24.82 -21.74 35.29
C TYR A 19 -23.73 -22.28 34.37
N VAL A 20 -23.01 -23.34 34.75
CA VAL A 20 -21.97 -23.94 33.91
C VAL A 20 -22.55 -24.44 32.58
N LEU A 21 -23.70 -25.13 32.60
CA LEU A 21 -24.38 -25.58 31.37
C LEU A 21 -24.81 -24.39 30.48
N ALA A 22 -25.35 -23.33 31.08
CA ALA A 22 -25.78 -22.13 30.34
C ALA A 22 -24.60 -21.38 29.73
N PHE A 23 -23.52 -21.14 30.49
CA PHE A 23 -22.33 -20.44 30.00
C PHE A 23 -21.55 -21.27 28.97
N SER A 24 -21.37 -22.58 29.19
CA SER A 24 -20.78 -23.50 28.21
C SER A 24 -21.55 -23.44 26.89
N THR A 25 -22.89 -23.56 26.95
CA THR A 25 -23.74 -23.47 25.76
C THR A 25 -23.69 -22.10 25.07
N LEU A 26 -23.58 -21.01 25.84
CA LEU A 26 -23.44 -19.65 25.30
C LEU A 26 -22.11 -19.44 24.57
N VAL A 27 -20.98 -19.84 25.19
CA VAL A 27 -19.64 -19.75 24.57
C VAL A 27 -19.58 -20.63 23.31
N TYR A 28 -20.01 -21.89 23.41
CA TYR A 28 -20.11 -22.78 22.26
C TYR A 28 -20.96 -22.19 21.11
N SER A 29 -22.10 -21.58 21.42
CA SER A 29 -22.97 -20.95 20.41
C SER A 29 -22.30 -19.75 19.74
N PHE A 30 -21.56 -18.95 20.50
CA PHE A 30 -20.81 -17.80 20.01
C PHE A 30 -19.63 -18.23 19.11
N GLU A 31 -18.82 -19.19 19.54
CA GLU A 31 -17.68 -19.69 18.75
C GLU A 31 -18.14 -20.47 17.51
N THR A 32 -19.27 -21.19 17.60
CA THR A 32 -19.95 -21.78 16.44
C THR A 32 -20.45 -20.71 15.47
N TYR A 33 -21.01 -19.60 15.97
CA TYR A 33 -21.41 -18.46 15.14
C TYR A 33 -20.21 -17.82 14.43
N LEU A 34 -19.10 -17.56 15.13
CA LEU A 34 -17.87 -17.05 14.51
C LEU A 34 -17.33 -18.02 13.44
N SER A 35 -17.28 -19.32 13.76
CA SER A 35 -16.84 -20.36 12.82
C SER A 35 -17.75 -20.45 11.59
N TYR A 36 -19.06 -20.24 11.75
CA TYR A 36 -20.02 -20.16 10.65
C TYR A 36 -19.84 -18.90 9.78
N ARG A 37 -19.41 -17.76 10.35
CA ARG A 37 -19.00 -16.58 9.57
C ARG A 37 -17.78 -16.89 8.70
N GLN A 38 -16.76 -17.55 9.25
CA GLN A 38 -15.59 -17.97 8.50
C GLN A 38 -15.93 -19.03 7.43
N TYR A 39 -16.83 -19.98 7.73
CA TYR A 39 -17.33 -20.95 6.75
C TYR A 39 -17.93 -20.28 5.51
N LYS A 40 -18.68 -19.18 5.69
CA LYS A 40 -19.18 -18.39 4.54
C LYS A 40 -18.07 -17.78 3.69
N LYS A 41 -16.90 -17.45 4.25
CA LYS A 41 -15.74 -16.95 3.49
C LYS A 41 -15.11 -18.04 2.63
N TYR A 42 -15.04 -19.28 3.13
CA TYR A 42 -14.59 -20.44 2.35
C TYR A 42 -15.51 -20.78 1.16
N LEU A 43 -16.79 -20.38 1.21
CA LEU A 43 -17.74 -20.55 0.12
C LEU A 43 -17.74 -19.44 -0.94
N VAL A 44 -16.88 -18.41 -0.81
CA VAL A 44 -16.79 -17.32 -1.81
C VAL A 44 -15.98 -17.80 -3.04
N PRO A 45 -16.58 -17.84 -4.24
CA PRO A 45 -15.95 -18.41 -5.43
C PRO A 45 -15.04 -17.44 -6.22
N HIS A 46 -14.82 -16.23 -5.68
CA HIS A 46 -14.00 -15.18 -6.30
C HIS A 46 -12.79 -14.89 -5.41
N ARG A 47 -11.60 -14.87 -6.02
CA ARG A 47 -10.36 -14.42 -5.38
C ARG A 47 -10.37 -12.88 -5.25
N PRO A 48 -9.84 -12.28 -4.17
CA PRO A 48 -9.62 -10.83 -4.09
C PRO A 48 -8.73 -10.33 -5.25
N LYS A 49 -9.04 -9.16 -5.82
CA LYS A 49 -8.27 -8.57 -6.95
C LYS A 49 -6.77 -8.44 -6.64
N GLN A 50 -6.44 -8.17 -5.38
CA GLN A 50 -5.08 -8.02 -4.86
C GLN A 50 -4.24 -9.31 -4.94
N LEU A 51 -4.90 -10.47 -5.06
CA LEU A 51 -4.25 -11.77 -5.21
C LEU A 51 -4.24 -12.27 -6.67
N GLU A 52 -4.71 -11.46 -7.63
CA GLU A 52 -4.89 -11.94 -9.01
C GLU A 52 -3.60 -12.13 -9.79
N SER A 53 -2.55 -11.40 -9.46
CA SER A 53 -1.19 -11.57 -9.95
C SER A 53 -0.34 -12.55 -9.13
N ILE A 54 -0.79 -12.94 -7.93
CA ILE A 54 0.07 -13.60 -6.92
C ILE A 54 -0.23 -15.09 -6.78
N ILE A 55 -1.50 -15.50 -6.79
CA ILE A 55 -1.91 -16.87 -6.40
C ILE A 55 -2.90 -17.43 -7.42
N SER A 56 -2.64 -18.61 -7.98
CA SER A 56 -3.48 -19.17 -9.03
C SER A 56 -4.90 -19.46 -8.55
N LYS A 57 -5.85 -19.49 -9.49
CA LYS A 57 -7.24 -19.87 -9.20
C LYS A 57 -7.36 -21.30 -8.64
N GLU A 58 -6.43 -22.19 -8.99
CA GLU A 58 -6.40 -23.56 -8.48
C GLU A 58 -5.94 -23.62 -7.02
N GLU A 59 -4.85 -22.93 -6.66
CA GLU A 59 -4.35 -22.85 -5.28
C GLU A 59 -5.35 -22.17 -4.34
N PHE A 60 -5.99 -21.08 -4.81
CA PHE A 60 -7.08 -20.43 -4.09
C PHE A 60 -8.23 -21.40 -3.82
N ASN A 61 -8.70 -22.11 -4.86
CA ASN A 61 -9.79 -23.08 -4.71
C ASN A 61 -9.42 -24.26 -3.78
N LYS A 62 -8.17 -24.74 -3.81
CA LYS A 62 -7.67 -25.78 -2.90
C LYS A 62 -7.68 -25.31 -1.45
N ALA A 63 -7.20 -24.10 -1.16
CA ALA A 63 -7.22 -23.54 0.20
C ALA A 63 -8.64 -23.31 0.72
N GLN A 64 -9.54 -22.79 -0.12
CA GLN A 64 -10.95 -22.63 0.21
C GLN A 64 -11.64 -23.98 0.49
N ALA A 65 -11.34 -25.03 -0.30
CA ALA A 65 -11.88 -26.38 -0.09
C ALA A 65 -11.35 -27.03 1.21
N TYR A 66 -10.06 -26.90 1.50
CA TYR A 66 -9.44 -27.39 2.74
C TYR A 66 -10.04 -26.72 3.98
N GLY A 67 -10.16 -25.39 3.96
CA GLY A 67 -10.82 -24.63 5.02
C GLY A 67 -12.30 -25.01 5.20
N ALA A 68 -13.03 -25.23 4.10
CA ALA A 68 -14.42 -25.67 4.15
C ALA A 68 -14.57 -27.08 4.74
N ASP A 69 -13.71 -28.05 4.38
CA ASP A 69 -13.74 -29.41 4.93
C ASP A 69 -13.37 -29.41 6.43
N LYS A 70 -12.30 -28.70 6.83
CA LYS A 70 -11.93 -28.55 8.25
C LYS A 70 -13.03 -27.87 9.06
N SER A 71 -13.66 -26.82 8.53
CA SER A 71 -14.76 -26.14 9.19
C SER A 71 -16.00 -27.03 9.35
N ARG A 72 -16.37 -27.80 8.32
CA ARG A 72 -17.48 -28.78 8.39
C ARG A 72 -17.24 -29.84 9.45
N PHE A 73 -16.04 -30.40 9.50
CA PHE A 73 -15.65 -31.36 10.53
C PHE A 73 -15.66 -30.74 11.93
N GLY A 74 -15.15 -29.51 12.06
CA GLY A 74 -15.19 -28.73 13.29
C GLY A 74 -16.60 -28.53 13.86
N PHE A 75 -17.62 -28.28 13.01
CA PHE A 75 -19.00 -28.21 13.49
C PHE A 75 -19.53 -29.55 14.03
N VAL A 76 -19.17 -30.67 13.39
CA VAL A 76 -19.61 -32.01 13.83
C VAL A 76 -18.95 -32.41 15.14
N VAL A 77 -17.62 -32.22 15.25
CA VAL A 77 -16.86 -32.52 16.47
C VAL A 77 -17.26 -31.57 17.60
N GLY A 78 -17.37 -30.27 17.33
CA GLY A 78 -17.81 -29.28 18.32
C GLY A 78 -19.19 -29.60 18.89
N PHE A 79 -20.16 -29.94 18.02
CA PHE A 79 -21.49 -30.34 18.47
C PHE A 79 -21.46 -31.64 19.29
N PHE A 80 -20.68 -32.64 18.88
CA PHE A 80 -20.50 -33.87 19.64
C PHE A 80 -19.92 -33.59 21.03
N ASN A 81 -18.81 -32.84 21.10
CA ASN A 81 -18.14 -32.48 22.36
C ASN A 81 -19.05 -31.67 23.29
N GLN A 82 -19.87 -30.77 22.75
CA GLN A 82 -20.83 -30.00 23.55
C GLN A 82 -21.95 -30.89 24.12
N VAL A 83 -22.45 -31.84 23.33
CA VAL A 83 -23.42 -32.84 23.79
C VAL A 83 -22.80 -33.77 24.83
N GLU A 84 -21.57 -34.25 24.62
CA GLU A 84 -20.82 -35.05 25.58
C GLU A 84 -20.65 -34.30 26.91
N ASN A 85 -20.14 -33.07 26.89
CA ASN A 85 -19.96 -32.22 28.07
C ASN A 85 -21.29 -32.01 28.82
N ALA A 86 -22.36 -31.66 28.11
CA ALA A 86 -23.68 -31.46 28.68
C ALA A 86 -24.24 -32.75 29.32
N LEU A 87 -24.05 -33.91 28.68
CA LEU A 87 -24.46 -35.21 29.22
C LEU A 87 -23.63 -35.62 30.46
N MET A 88 -22.31 -35.45 30.43
CA MET A 88 -21.42 -35.76 31.55
C MET A 88 -21.78 -34.94 32.80
N ILE A 89 -22.08 -33.65 32.61
CA ILE A 89 -22.54 -32.75 33.69
C ILE A 89 -23.97 -33.13 34.12
N GLN A 90 -24.90 -33.33 33.18
CA GLN A 90 -26.30 -33.55 33.51
C GLN A 90 -26.54 -34.87 34.27
N TYR A 91 -25.86 -35.94 33.85
CA TYR A 91 -25.98 -37.28 34.44
C TYR A 91 -24.93 -37.57 35.52
N ASN A 92 -24.22 -36.56 36.02
CA ASN A 92 -23.24 -36.68 37.12
C ASN A 92 -22.18 -37.77 36.87
N PHE A 93 -21.63 -37.82 35.65
CA PHE A 93 -20.58 -38.77 35.26
C PHE A 93 -19.32 -38.65 36.13
N MET A 94 -19.02 -37.42 36.58
CA MET A 94 -17.86 -37.11 37.43
C MET A 94 -17.92 -37.86 38.79
N PRO A 95 -18.99 -37.76 39.61
CA PRO A 95 -19.20 -38.65 40.76
C PRO A 95 -19.18 -40.16 40.44
N TRP A 96 -19.79 -40.59 39.33
CA TRP A 96 -19.83 -42.01 38.97
C TRP A 96 -18.43 -42.58 38.74
N LEU A 97 -17.60 -41.89 37.95
CA LEU A 97 -16.22 -42.30 37.68
C LEU A 97 -15.33 -42.17 38.92
N TRP A 98 -15.56 -41.17 39.78
CA TRP A 98 -14.88 -41.05 41.08
C TRP A 98 -15.17 -42.25 41.99
N HIS A 99 -16.44 -42.67 42.10
CA HIS A 99 -16.83 -43.85 42.87
C HIS A 99 -16.26 -45.15 42.26
N LEU A 100 -16.28 -45.30 40.94
CA LEU A 100 -15.66 -46.44 40.25
C LEU A 100 -14.15 -46.53 40.55
N SER A 101 -13.46 -45.40 40.59
CA SER A 101 -12.03 -45.31 40.89
C SER A 101 -11.72 -45.73 42.34
N GLY A 102 -12.51 -45.26 43.30
CA GLY A 102 -12.39 -45.65 44.71
C GLY A 102 -12.73 -47.12 44.94
N LYS A 103 -13.77 -47.64 44.27
CA LYS A 103 -14.11 -49.06 44.32
C LYS A 103 -13.00 -49.94 43.75
N TRP A 104 -12.44 -49.59 42.59
CA TRP A 104 -11.31 -50.34 42.01
C TRP A 104 -10.09 -50.32 42.93
N MET A 105 -9.80 -49.17 43.56
CA MET A 105 -8.72 -49.04 44.53
C MET A 105 -8.90 -49.96 45.76
N ALA A 106 -10.13 -50.05 46.29
CA ALA A 106 -10.44 -50.92 47.41
C ALA A 106 -10.43 -52.42 47.01
N ASP A 107 -11.15 -52.79 45.94
CA ASP A 107 -11.34 -54.18 45.51
C ASP A 107 -10.06 -54.83 44.95
N VAL A 108 -9.16 -54.05 44.33
CA VAL A 108 -7.98 -54.56 43.60
C VAL A 108 -6.65 -54.25 44.30
N ALA A 109 -6.52 -53.07 44.92
CA ALA A 109 -5.27 -52.62 45.52
C ALA A 109 -5.28 -52.60 47.06
N GLY A 110 -6.44 -52.80 47.70
CA GLY A 110 -6.58 -52.90 49.16
C GLY A 110 -6.44 -51.57 49.93
N TYR A 111 -6.45 -50.44 49.24
CA TYR A 111 -6.36 -49.11 49.87
C TYR A 111 -7.75 -48.52 50.15
N GLY A 112 -7.92 -47.98 51.36
CA GLY A 112 -9.16 -47.33 51.79
C GLY A 112 -9.33 -45.90 51.26
N VAL A 113 -10.46 -45.27 51.61
CA VAL A 113 -10.83 -43.91 51.16
C VAL A 113 -9.85 -42.82 51.62
N ASP A 114 -9.00 -43.10 52.60
CA ASP A 114 -7.98 -42.18 53.13
C ASP A 114 -6.86 -41.87 52.11
N TYR A 115 -6.77 -42.66 51.03
CA TYR A 115 -5.75 -42.53 49.98
C TYR A 115 -6.22 -41.66 48.80
N GLU A 116 -6.72 -40.45 49.08
CA GLU A 116 -7.32 -39.53 48.09
C GLU A 116 -6.43 -39.28 46.86
N ILE A 117 -5.11 -39.11 47.04
CA ILE A 117 -4.17 -38.88 45.94
C ILE A 117 -4.11 -40.10 45.02
N THR A 118 -4.12 -41.32 45.57
CA THR A 118 -4.14 -42.57 44.79
C THR A 118 -5.44 -42.70 44.01
N GLN A 119 -6.58 -42.43 44.65
CA GLN A 119 -7.89 -42.41 43.97
C GLN A 119 -7.95 -41.35 42.86
N SER A 120 -7.35 -40.18 43.09
CA SER A 120 -7.26 -39.08 42.10
C SER A 120 -6.41 -39.45 40.89
N VAL A 121 -5.30 -40.17 41.09
CA VAL A 121 -4.46 -40.69 40.00
C VAL A 121 -5.20 -41.76 39.20
N ILE A 122 -5.87 -42.71 39.86
CA ILE A 122 -6.68 -43.75 39.21
C ILE A 122 -7.82 -43.12 38.40
N PHE A 123 -8.52 -42.15 39.00
CA PHE A 123 -9.56 -41.37 38.33
C PHE A 123 -9.05 -40.68 37.07
N PHE A 124 -7.91 -39.98 37.16
CA PHE A 124 -7.33 -39.27 36.03
C PHE A 124 -6.90 -40.22 34.89
N ILE A 125 -6.35 -41.38 35.23
CA ILE A 125 -5.98 -42.42 34.24
C ILE A 125 -7.24 -42.98 33.56
N LEU A 126 -8.27 -43.35 34.31
CA LEU A 126 -9.52 -43.88 33.74
C LEU A 126 -10.23 -42.83 32.87
N PHE A 127 -10.28 -41.56 33.32
CA PHE A 127 -10.82 -40.44 32.56
C PHE A 127 -10.07 -40.24 31.24
N SER A 128 -8.73 -40.24 31.28
CA SER A 128 -7.89 -40.11 30.07
C SER A 128 -8.10 -41.26 29.09
N LEU A 129 -8.19 -42.51 29.58
CA LEU A 129 -8.44 -43.67 28.72
C LEU A 129 -9.83 -43.64 28.06
N ILE A 130 -10.87 -43.26 28.81
CA ILE A 130 -12.23 -43.09 28.27
C ILE A 130 -12.25 -41.97 27.22
N SER A 131 -11.65 -40.81 27.52
CA SER A 131 -11.57 -39.67 26.61
C SER A 131 -10.85 -40.02 25.30
N THR A 132 -9.71 -40.74 25.36
CA THR A 132 -9.01 -41.23 24.16
C THR A 132 -9.85 -42.18 23.32
N VAL A 133 -10.62 -43.09 23.93
CA VAL A 133 -11.50 -44.01 23.19
C VAL A 133 -12.62 -43.25 22.47
N ILE A 134 -13.15 -42.20 23.10
CA ILE A 134 -14.19 -41.34 22.51
C ILE A 134 -13.61 -40.44 21.40
N SER A 135 -12.40 -39.90 21.56
CA SER A 135 -11.77 -39.02 20.56
C SER A 135 -11.19 -39.77 19.35
N LEU A 136 -10.78 -41.04 19.52
CA LEU A 136 -10.06 -41.82 18.51
C LEU A 136 -10.74 -41.87 17.12
N PRO A 137 -12.06 -42.06 16.97
CA PRO A 137 -12.72 -42.03 15.66
C PRO A 137 -12.56 -40.68 14.95
N PHE A 138 -12.64 -39.57 15.69
CA PHE A 138 -12.46 -38.22 15.16
C PHE A 138 -11.00 -37.96 14.81
N SER A 139 -10.05 -38.37 15.66
CA SER A 139 -8.61 -38.28 15.36
C SER A 139 -8.25 -39.05 14.09
N LEU A 140 -8.73 -40.28 13.94
CA LEU A 140 -8.52 -41.09 12.74
C LEU A 140 -9.16 -40.45 11.49
N TYR A 141 -10.37 -39.90 11.59
CA TYR A 141 -11.01 -39.21 10.47
C TYR A 141 -10.25 -37.94 10.05
N SER A 142 -9.78 -37.13 11.00
CA SER A 142 -8.99 -35.94 10.70
C SER A 142 -7.72 -36.31 9.95
N THR A 143 -6.91 -37.25 10.48
CA THR A 143 -5.63 -37.63 9.87
C THR A 143 -5.81 -38.38 8.55
N PHE A 144 -6.61 -39.45 8.52
CA PHE A 144 -6.67 -40.39 7.39
C PHE A 144 -7.80 -40.12 6.39
N VAL A 145 -8.64 -39.10 6.60
CA VAL A 145 -9.66 -38.68 5.62
C VAL A 145 -9.54 -37.21 5.22
N ILE A 146 -9.29 -36.29 6.17
CA ILE A 146 -9.18 -34.85 5.84
C ILE A 146 -7.76 -34.50 5.39
N GLU A 147 -6.75 -34.72 6.24
CA GLU A 147 -5.36 -34.40 5.88
C GLU A 147 -4.85 -35.29 4.74
N GLU A 148 -5.34 -36.52 4.60
CA GLU A 148 -5.07 -37.40 3.45
C GLU A 148 -5.65 -36.84 2.15
N ARG A 149 -6.94 -36.44 2.13
CA ARG A 149 -7.62 -35.87 0.95
C ARG A 149 -6.91 -34.65 0.40
N HIS A 150 -6.38 -33.80 1.27
CA HIS A 150 -5.70 -32.56 0.91
C HIS A 150 -4.16 -32.74 0.82
N GLY A 151 -3.66 -33.97 0.89
CA GLY A 151 -2.26 -34.34 0.64
C GLY A 151 -1.29 -34.05 1.78
N PHE A 152 -1.76 -33.58 2.93
CA PHE A 152 -0.94 -33.26 4.10
C PHE A 152 -0.50 -34.47 4.90
N ASN A 153 -1.33 -35.52 5.04
CA ASN A 153 -0.95 -36.68 5.85
C ASN A 153 0.28 -37.40 5.28
N LYS A 154 1.18 -37.82 6.15
CA LYS A 154 2.33 -38.69 5.84
C LYS A 154 2.50 -39.83 6.86
N GLN A 155 1.65 -39.89 7.90
CA GLN A 155 1.66 -40.96 8.88
C GLN A 155 1.02 -42.24 8.33
N THR A 156 1.58 -43.39 8.70
CA THR A 156 0.91 -44.69 8.58
C THR A 156 0.11 -44.99 9.86
N LEU A 157 -0.89 -45.87 9.77
CA LEU A 157 -1.64 -46.33 10.95
C LEU A 157 -0.73 -46.90 12.06
N GLY A 158 0.32 -47.63 11.68
CA GLY A 158 1.32 -48.16 12.62
C GLY A 158 2.09 -47.04 13.35
N LEU A 159 2.49 -45.98 12.64
CA LEU A 159 3.13 -44.82 13.26
C LEU A 159 2.15 -44.06 14.17
N PHE A 160 0.91 -43.85 13.73
CA PHE A 160 -0.14 -43.18 14.49
C PHE A 160 -0.40 -43.86 15.85
N PHE A 161 -0.65 -45.17 15.85
CA PHE A 161 -0.87 -45.91 17.11
C PHE A 161 0.40 -46.01 17.97
N THR A 162 1.60 -46.04 17.36
CA THR A 162 2.87 -45.98 18.10
C THR A 162 3.06 -44.63 18.80
N ASP A 163 2.78 -43.52 18.11
CA ASP A 163 2.87 -42.18 18.69
C ASP A 163 1.80 -41.96 19.77
N LEU A 164 0.58 -42.47 19.58
CA LEU A 164 -0.49 -42.45 20.60
C LEU A 164 -0.08 -43.20 21.88
N LEU A 165 0.46 -44.42 21.74
CA LEU A 165 0.93 -45.21 22.89
C LEU A 165 2.11 -44.54 23.60
N LYS A 166 3.10 -44.02 22.85
CA LYS A 166 4.20 -43.22 23.41
C LYS A 166 3.69 -41.99 24.17
N GLY A 167 2.71 -41.29 23.61
CA GLY A 167 2.07 -40.12 24.21
C GLY A 167 1.44 -40.46 25.57
N HIS A 168 0.67 -41.54 25.64
CA HIS A 168 0.09 -42.00 26.91
C HIS A 168 1.12 -42.47 27.93
N LEU A 169 2.15 -43.23 27.52
CA LEU A 169 3.19 -43.70 28.43
C LEU A 169 4.01 -42.53 29.02
N LEU A 170 4.39 -41.56 28.18
CA LEU A 170 5.10 -40.36 28.62
C LEU A 170 4.21 -39.43 29.47
N GLY A 171 2.95 -39.26 29.06
CA GLY A 171 1.94 -38.49 29.79
C GLY A 171 1.66 -39.06 31.17
N GLY A 172 1.61 -40.39 31.32
CA GLY A 172 1.56 -41.05 32.63
C GLY A 172 2.84 -40.85 33.44
N ALA A 173 4.01 -41.08 32.83
CA ALA A 173 5.31 -41.01 33.51
C ALA A 173 5.65 -39.61 34.07
N ILE A 174 5.21 -38.54 33.41
CA ILE A 174 5.39 -37.15 33.88
C ILE A 174 4.16 -36.67 34.67
N GLY A 175 2.96 -36.93 34.16
CA GLY A 175 1.71 -36.42 34.71
C GLY A 175 1.33 -37.00 36.07
N VAL A 176 1.58 -38.29 36.33
CA VAL A 176 1.23 -38.91 37.62
C VAL A 176 2.08 -38.34 38.77
N PRO A 177 3.43 -38.22 38.67
CA PRO A 177 4.22 -37.53 39.69
C PRO A 177 3.83 -36.05 39.87
N VAL A 178 3.57 -35.33 38.77
CA VAL A 178 3.16 -33.91 38.81
C VAL A 178 1.82 -33.74 39.51
N LEU A 179 0.81 -34.53 39.16
CA LEU A 179 -0.52 -34.51 39.79
C LEU A 179 -0.43 -34.91 41.27
N SER A 180 0.37 -35.92 41.60
CA SER A 180 0.58 -36.33 43.00
C SER A 180 1.22 -35.22 43.83
N GLY A 181 2.24 -34.54 43.29
CA GLY A 181 2.87 -33.38 43.93
C GLY A 181 1.93 -32.17 44.06
N PHE A 182 1.16 -31.87 43.02
CA PHE A 182 0.14 -30.82 43.02
C PHE A 182 -0.89 -31.01 44.14
N LEU A 183 -1.48 -32.20 44.25
CA LEU A 183 -2.48 -32.52 45.27
C LEU A 183 -1.87 -32.55 46.68
N TRP A 184 -0.67 -33.12 46.83
CA TRP A 184 0.05 -33.15 48.10
C TRP A 184 0.38 -31.74 48.61
N ILE A 185 0.87 -30.84 47.76
CA ILE A 185 1.16 -29.45 48.12
C ILE A 185 -0.08 -28.74 48.66
N ILE A 186 -1.24 -28.93 48.02
CA ILE A 186 -2.51 -28.36 48.50
C ILE A 186 -2.86 -28.90 49.89
N GLY A 187 -2.82 -30.22 50.06
CA GLY A 187 -3.18 -30.89 51.31
C GLY A 187 -2.31 -30.51 52.52
N VAL A 188 -1.05 -30.10 52.32
CA VAL A 188 -0.12 -29.75 53.42
C VAL A 188 0.08 -28.24 53.66
N SER A 189 -0.31 -27.37 52.73
CA SER A 189 0.07 -25.94 52.76
C SER A 189 -0.96 -24.97 53.37
N GLY A 190 -2.17 -25.46 53.68
CA GLY A 190 -3.28 -24.63 54.20
C GLY A 190 -3.68 -23.49 53.26
N ASP A 191 -4.35 -22.46 53.79
CA ASP A 191 -4.96 -21.34 53.05
C ASP A 191 -4.06 -20.64 52.02
N LYS A 192 -2.73 -20.76 52.15
CA LYS A 192 -1.72 -20.15 51.28
C LYS A 192 -1.16 -21.08 50.22
N PHE A 193 -1.75 -22.26 50.01
CA PHE A 193 -1.30 -23.25 49.02
C PHE A 193 -1.11 -22.66 47.62
N TYR A 194 -1.91 -21.67 47.24
CA TYR A 194 -1.85 -21.02 45.92
C TYR A 194 -0.48 -20.40 45.60
N VAL A 195 0.30 -20.00 46.62
CA VAL A 195 1.68 -19.50 46.42
C VAL A 195 2.64 -20.66 46.17
N TYR A 196 2.59 -21.71 47.00
CA TYR A 196 3.48 -22.86 46.90
C TYR A 196 3.26 -23.66 45.61
N ILE A 197 2.00 -23.82 45.20
CA ILE A 197 1.63 -24.52 43.97
C ILE A 197 1.99 -23.71 42.72
N TRP A 198 1.88 -22.37 42.78
CA TRP A 198 2.37 -21.50 41.72
C TRP A 198 3.90 -21.62 41.56
N VAL A 199 4.67 -21.60 42.65
CA VAL A 199 6.13 -21.82 42.60
C VAL A 199 6.49 -23.22 42.08
N PHE A 200 5.76 -24.26 42.49
CA PHE A 200 5.94 -25.62 41.97
C PHE A 200 5.68 -25.70 40.45
N MET A 201 4.59 -25.12 39.97
CA MET A 201 4.26 -25.09 38.54
C MET A 201 5.23 -24.22 37.73
N LEU A 202 5.72 -23.10 38.30
CA LEU A 202 6.76 -22.25 37.70
C LEU A 202 8.07 -23.03 37.50
N VAL A 203 8.54 -23.73 38.52
CA VAL A 203 9.74 -24.58 38.46
C VAL A 203 9.54 -25.71 37.44
N LEU A 204 8.39 -26.40 37.49
CA LEU A 204 8.04 -27.44 36.52
C LEU A 204 8.01 -26.90 35.08
N GLN A 205 7.50 -25.69 34.86
CA GLN A 205 7.43 -25.07 33.54
C GLN A 205 8.84 -24.77 33.00
N PHE A 206 9.75 -24.23 33.81
CA PHE A 206 11.16 -24.04 33.41
C PHE A 206 11.87 -25.37 33.10
N VAL A 207 11.62 -26.41 33.91
CA VAL A 207 12.11 -27.77 33.67
C VAL A 207 11.57 -28.32 32.34
N MET A 208 10.27 -28.21 32.09
CA MET A 208 9.64 -28.73 30.87
C MET A 208 10.05 -27.96 29.61
N ILE A 209 10.19 -26.63 29.65
CA ILE A 209 10.73 -25.83 28.53
C ILE A 209 12.17 -26.26 28.19
N THR A 210 12.94 -26.71 29.20
CA THR A 210 14.31 -27.21 29.00
C THR A 210 14.32 -28.64 28.46
N ILE A 211 13.51 -29.54 29.04
CA ILE A 211 13.49 -30.98 28.75
C ILE A 211 12.76 -31.30 27.43
N TYR A 212 11.71 -30.55 27.08
CA TYR A 212 10.85 -30.92 25.95
C TYR A 212 11.61 -31.01 24.61
N PRO A 213 12.38 -29.98 24.17
CA PRO A 213 13.09 -30.05 22.89
C PRO A 213 14.33 -30.96 22.92
N THR A 214 14.81 -31.36 24.10
CA THR A 214 16.10 -32.06 24.25
C THR A 214 15.97 -33.55 24.56
N LEU A 215 14.87 -33.97 25.18
CA LEU A 215 14.63 -35.36 25.59
C LEU A 215 13.27 -35.88 25.13
N ILE A 216 12.21 -35.07 25.12
CA ILE A 216 10.86 -35.53 24.73
C ILE A 216 10.71 -35.59 23.21
N GLN A 217 10.94 -34.47 22.51
CA GLN A 217 10.77 -34.37 21.07
C GLN A 217 11.60 -35.41 20.29
N PRO A 218 12.86 -35.73 20.67
CA PRO A 218 13.64 -36.82 20.04
C PRO A 218 13.04 -38.23 20.16
N LEU A 219 12.07 -38.49 21.04
CA LEU A 219 11.35 -39.78 21.12
C LEU A 219 10.34 -39.95 19.98
N PHE A 220 9.91 -38.84 19.36
CA PHE A 220 8.93 -38.80 18.28
C PHE A 220 9.61 -38.48 16.94
N ASN A 221 10.46 -37.46 16.90
CA ASN A 221 11.11 -36.96 15.69
C ASN A 221 12.62 -37.21 15.69
N LYS A 222 13.19 -37.48 14.52
CA LYS A 222 14.63 -37.43 14.28
C LYS A 222 15.03 -35.95 14.19
N VAL A 223 15.92 -35.52 15.08
CA VAL A 223 16.51 -34.18 15.07
C VAL A 223 17.99 -34.33 14.73
N THR A 224 18.41 -33.79 13.57
CA THR A 224 19.81 -33.82 13.10
C THR A 224 20.40 -32.40 13.08
N PRO A 225 21.72 -32.22 13.22
CA PRO A 225 22.34 -30.91 12.96
C PRO A 225 22.02 -30.41 11.54
N LEU A 226 22.03 -29.09 11.34
CA LEU A 226 22.02 -28.54 9.99
C LEU A 226 23.39 -28.76 9.33
N GLU A 227 23.38 -29.34 8.13
CA GLU A 227 24.59 -29.65 7.37
C GLU A 227 25.38 -28.37 7.00
N PRO A 228 26.72 -28.45 6.85
CA PRO A 228 27.53 -27.34 6.37
C PRO A 228 27.16 -26.95 4.92
N GLY A 229 26.88 -25.67 4.70
CA GLY A 229 26.48 -25.15 3.38
C GLY A 229 26.07 -23.68 3.44
N GLU A 230 25.71 -23.12 2.29
CA GLU A 230 25.33 -21.70 2.11
C GLU A 230 24.29 -21.26 3.15
N LEU A 231 23.13 -21.93 3.21
CA LEU A 231 22.06 -21.63 4.15
C LEU A 231 22.55 -21.56 5.61
N ARG A 232 23.40 -22.51 6.02
CA ARG A 232 23.93 -22.53 7.37
C ARG A 232 24.81 -21.32 7.65
N THR A 233 25.71 -20.98 6.72
CA THR A 233 26.56 -19.79 6.80
C THR A 233 25.71 -18.52 6.86
N SER A 234 24.67 -18.39 6.03
CA SER A 234 23.77 -17.22 6.03
C SER A 234 23.00 -17.07 7.34
N ILE A 235 22.59 -18.17 7.98
CA ILE A 235 21.94 -18.13 9.31
C ILE A 235 22.93 -17.78 10.42
N GLU A 236 24.15 -18.34 10.38
CA GLU A 236 25.21 -18.02 11.36
C GLU A 236 25.64 -16.54 11.24
N GLN A 237 25.74 -15.99 10.02
CA GLN A 237 25.94 -14.56 9.75
C GLN A 237 24.76 -13.69 10.21
N LEU A 238 23.52 -14.10 9.93
CA LEU A 238 22.31 -13.38 10.37
C LEU A 238 22.24 -13.31 11.90
N ALA A 239 22.51 -14.43 12.59
CA ALA A 239 22.55 -14.50 14.04
C ALA A 239 23.65 -13.60 14.64
N ALA A 240 24.85 -13.60 14.04
CA ALA A 240 25.94 -12.73 14.45
C ALA A 240 25.60 -11.24 14.27
N ARG A 241 25.03 -10.86 13.12
CA ARG A 241 24.60 -9.47 12.81
C ARG A 241 23.57 -8.92 13.81
N VAL A 242 22.84 -9.79 14.51
CA VAL A 242 21.83 -9.42 15.52
C VAL A 242 22.25 -9.74 16.96
N ASN A 243 23.50 -10.14 17.19
CA ASN A 243 24.02 -10.58 18.50
C ASN A 243 23.23 -11.73 19.16
N PHE A 244 22.56 -12.58 18.37
CA PHE A 244 21.83 -13.74 18.88
C PHE A 244 22.81 -14.86 19.25
N PRO A 245 22.81 -15.38 20.50
CA PRO A 245 23.79 -16.35 20.98
C PRO A 245 23.49 -17.77 20.49
N LEU A 246 23.58 -17.97 19.17
CA LEU A 246 23.34 -19.22 18.47
C LEU A 246 24.40 -20.26 18.83
N LYS A 247 23.99 -21.37 19.43
CA LYS A 247 24.90 -22.44 19.84
C LYS A 247 24.83 -23.70 18.98
N LYS A 248 23.64 -24.01 18.41
CA LYS A 248 23.43 -25.12 17.46
C LYS A 248 22.24 -24.84 16.53
N LEU A 249 22.40 -25.24 15.26
CA LEU A 249 21.35 -25.34 14.25
C LEU A 249 20.94 -26.80 14.06
N PHE A 250 19.63 -27.05 13.95
CA PHE A 250 19.07 -28.38 13.74
C PHE A 250 17.98 -28.39 12.66
N VAL A 251 17.80 -29.53 12.02
CA VAL A 251 16.66 -29.89 11.17
C VAL A 251 15.84 -30.98 11.86
N ILE A 252 14.51 -30.93 11.74
CA ILE A 252 13.57 -31.92 12.28
C ILE A 252 12.80 -32.62 11.15
N ASP A 253 12.57 -33.93 11.29
CA ASP A 253 11.84 -34.77 10.31
C ASP A 253 10.30 -34.53 10.32
N GLY A 254 9.88 -33.30 10.04
CA GLY A 254 8.47 -32.91 9.96
C GLY A 254 7.70 -33.69 8.88
N SER A 255 8.33 -33.87 7.72
CA SER A 255 7.82 -34.61 6.55
C SER A 255 7.29 -36.01 6.89
N LYS A 256 7.84 -36.66 7.91
CA LYS A 256 7.42 -37.98 8.40
C LYS A 256 6.00 -38.03 8.97
N ARG A 257 5.44 -36.86 9.33
CA ARG A 257 4.08 -36.75 9.88
C ARG A 257 3.17 -35.88 9.02
N SER A 258 3.67 -34.75 8.52
CA SER A 258 2.89 -33.81 7.73
C SER A 258 3.75 -33.07 6.71
N ALA A 259 3.14 -32.65 5.60
CA ALA A 259 3.76 -31.73 4.64
C ALA A 259 3.79 -30.25 5.11
N HIS A 260 3.31 -29.92 6.32
CA HIS A 260 3.35 -28.56 6.84
C HIS A 260 4.78 -28.08 7.16
N SER A 261 5.09 -26.84 6.78
CA SER A 261 6.39 -26.17 6.98
C SER A 261 6.37 -25.24 8.20
N ASN A 262 7.43 -25.24 9.02
CA ASN A 262 7.59 -24.35 10.18
C ASN A 262 9.07 -24.13 10.60
N ALA A 263 9.34 -23.15 11.45
CA ALA A 263 10.63 -22.88 12.10
C ALA A 263 10.42 -22.36 13.53
N TYR A 264 11.37 -22.55 14.43
CA TYR A 264 11.36 -21.95 15.77
C TYR A 264 12.74 -21.97 16.44
N PHE A 265 12.89 -21.28 17.57
CA PHE A 265 14.09 -21.32 18.41
C PHE A 265 13.75 -21.60 19.88
N TYR A 266 14.71 -22.13 20.64
CA TYR A 266 14.55 -22.43 22.06
C TYR A 266 15.85 -22.25 22.87
N GLY A 267 15.74 -22.37 24.20
CA GLY A 267 16.85 -22.31 25.15
C GLY A 267 16.95 -21.01 25.95
N PHE A 268 17.73 -21.03 27.03
CA PHE A 268 17.88 -19.93 27.97
C PHE A 268 19.26 -19.25 27.87
N PHE A 269 19.31 -17.95 28.19
CA PHE A 269 20.54 -17.12 28.21
C PHE A 269 21.41 -17.32 26.96
N LYS A 270 22.73 -17.52 27.13
CA LYS A 270 23.72 -17.74 26.07
C LYS A 270 23.67 -19.15 25.40
N ASN A 271 22.62 -19.94 25.63
CA ASN A 271 22.45 -21.30 25.07
C ASN A 271 21.23 -21.37 24.12
N LYS A 272 21.14 -20.51 23.10
CA LYS A 272 20.05 -20.56 22.10
C LYS A 272 20.30 -21.61 21.01
N ARG A 273 19.22 -22.18 20.48
CA ARG A 273 19.22 -23.16 19.40
C ARG A 273 18.08 -22.87 18.44
N ILE A 274 18.31 -23.07 17.14
CA ILE A 274 17.31 -22.92 16.08
C ILE A 274 16.96 -24.31 15.52
N VAL A 275 15.68 -24.54 15.21
CA VAL A 275 15.16 -25.76 14.58
C VAL A 275 14.34 -25.40 13.35
N LEU A 276 14.66 -26.03 12.22
CA LEU A 276 13.97 -25.86 10.94
C LEU A 276 13.29 -27.17 10.55
N TYR A 277 12.06 -27.11 10.04
CA TYR A 277 11.43 -28.29 9.45
C TYR A 277 12.07 -28.59 8.09
N ASP A 278 12.29 -29.86 7.79
CA ASP A 278 12.68 -30.33 6.45
C ASP A 278 11.75 -29.78 5.34
N THR A 279 10.44 -29.83 5.56
CA THR A 279 9.39 -29.27 4.68
C THR A 279 9.47 -27.74 4.49
N LEU A 280 10.22 -26.99 5.31
CA LEU A 280 10.50 -25.57 5.05
C LEU A 280 11.63 -25.42 4.03
N LEU A 281 12.66 -26.25 4.14
CA LEU A 281 13.87 -26.24 3.31
C LEU A 281 13.60 -26.78 1.91
N GLU A 282 12.69 -27.75 1.76
CA GLU A 282 12.26 -28.28 0.47
C GLU A 282 11.52 -27.24 -0.42
N HIS A 283 11.06 -26.12 0.16
CA HIS A 283 10.09 -25.22 -0.49
C HIS A 283 10.48 -23.73 -0.48
N SER A 284 11.59 -23.37 0.17
CA SER A 284 12.02 -21.97 0.37
C SER A 284 13.51 -21.83 0.05
N GLY A 285 13.89 -20.78 -0.70
CA GLY A 285 15.31 -20.49 -0.98
C GLY A 285 16.06 -19.98 0.25
N THR A 286 17.40 -19.95 0.18
CA THR A 286 18.26 -19.53 1.31
C THR A 286 17.82 -18.21 1.95
N GLU A 287 17.60 -17.17 1.13
CA GLU A 287 17.20 -15.86 1.63
C GLU A 287 15.78 -15.87 2.23
N GLU A 288 14.89 -16.74 1.77
CA GLU A 288 13.51 -16.86 2.27
C GLU A 288 13.50 -17.53 3.65
N VAL A 289 14.32 -18.56 3.85
CA VAL A 289 14.54 -19.16 5.19
C VAL A 289 15.21 -18.16 6.13
N CYS A 290 16.18 -17.37 5.64
CA CYS A 290 16.79 -16.28 6.40
C CYS A 290 15.77 -15.18 6.75
N ALA A 291 14.83 -14.87 5.86
CA ALA A 291 13.78 -13.88 6.10
C ALA A 291 12.76 -14.35 7.16
N VAL A 292 12.34 -15.62 7.11
CA VAL A 292 11.53 -16.25 8.17
C VAL A 292 12.29 -16.22 9.50
N LEU A 293 13.58 -16.54 9.51
CA LEU A 293 14.40 -16.46 10.72
C LEU A 293 14.63 -15.02 11.20
N ALA A 294 14.67 -14.02 10.32
CA ALA A 294 14.73 -12.61 10.72
C ALA A 294 13.44 -12.15 11.42
N HIS A 295 12.28 -12.72 11.05
CA HIS A 295 11.02 -12.54 11.78
C HIS A 295 11.07 -13.21 13.17
N GLU A 296 11.47 -14.49 13.23
CA GLU A 296 11.65 -15.23 14.50
C GLU A 296 12.61 -14.51 15.47
N LEU A 297 13.77 -14.07 14.97
CA LEU A 297 14.77 -13.32 15.74
C LEU A 297 14.24 -11.96 16.21
N GLY A 298 13.26 -11.37 15.50
CA GLY A 298 12.52 -10.19 15.96
C GLY A 298 11.74 -10.44 17.25
N HIS A 299 11.13 -11.62 17.42
CA HIS A 299 10.44 -12.00 18.67
C HIS A 299 11.41 -12.15 19.85
N TRP A 300 12.65 -12.59 19.59
CA TRP A 300 13.71 -12.59 20.61
C TRP A 300 14.17 -11.17 20.94
N ALA A 301 14.50 -10.35 19.93
CA ALA A 301 15.02 -9.00 20.11
C ALA A 301 14.03 -8.08 20.85
N LYS A 302 12.72 -8.23 20.60
CA LYS A 302 11.64 -7.52 21.30
C LYS A 302 11.21 -8.19 22.62
N SER A 303 11.87 -9.28 23.03
CA SER A 303 11.59 -10.06 24.26
C SER A 303 10.13 -10.55 24.38
N HIS A 304 9.46 -10.86 23.26
CA HIS A 304 8.06 -11.31 23.25
C HIS A 304 7.84 -12.55 24.11
N THR A 305 8.74 -13.55 24.02
CA THR A 305 8.67 -14.78 24.83
C THR A 305 8.70 -14.50 26.34
N VAL A 306 9.46 -13.48 26.78
CA VAL A 306 9.57 -13.12 28.21
C VAL A 306 8.32 -12.36 28.67
N LYS A 307 7.83 -11.41 27.85
CA LYS A 307 6.58 -10.68 28.10
C LYS A 307 5.39 -11.64 28.24
N ILE A 308 5.27 -12.61 27.31
CA ILE A 308 4.22 -13.65 27.33
C ILE A 308 4.38 -14.56 28.55
N LEU A 309 5.60 -14.98 28.91
CA LEU A 309 5.84 -15.79 30.10
C LEU A 309 5.40 -15.08 31.39
N ILE A 310 5.70 -13.78 31.53
CA ILE A 310 5.26 -12.97 32.69
C ILE A 310 3.73 -12.89 32.74
N ALA A 311 3.06 -12.61 31.62
CA ALA A 311 1.60 -12.59 31.55
C ALA A 311 0.98 -13.94 31.95
N ALA A 312 1.56 -15.05 31.47
CA ALA A 312 1.14 -16.40 31.84
C ALA A 312 1.34 -16.69 33.35
N GLN A 313 2.41 -16.19 33.98
CA GLN A 313 2.59 -16.34 35.43
C GLN A 313 1.58 -15.54 36.25
N LEU A 314 1.28 -14.31 35.85
CA LEU A 314 0.28 -13.48 36.52
C LEU A 314 -1.12 -14.10 36.42
N HIS A 315 -1.48 -14.64 35.25
CA HIS A 315 -2.71 -15.40 35.05
C HIS A 315 -2.72 -16.69 35.90
N LEU A 316 -1.66 -17.50 35.89
CA LEU A 316 -1.58 -18.76 36.63
C LEU A 316 -1.65 -18.54 38.15
N PHE A 317 -1.01 -17.47 38.65
CA PHE A 317 -1.14 -17.05 40.05
C PHE A 317 -2.59 -16.65 40.39
N LEU A 318 -3.24 -15.86 39.53
CA LEU A 318 -4.64 -15.46 39.69
C LEU A 318 -5.59 -16.68 39.66
N LEU A 319 -5.35 -17.65 38.78
CA LEU A 319 -6.12 -18.89 38.69
C LEU A 319 -6.07 -19.67 40.02
N PHE A 320 -4.87 -19.89 40.58
CA PHE A 320 -4.74 -20.59 41.86
C PHE A 320 -5.24 -19.76 43.06
N PHE A 321 -5.06 -18.44 43.04
CA PHE A 321 -5.64 -17.55 44.05
C PHE A 321 -7.17 -17.64 44.05
N LEU A 322 -7.82 -17.56 42.88
CA LEU A 322 -9.26 -17.74 42.76
C LEU A 322 -9.71 -19.14 43.17
N PHE A 323 -8.99 -20.19 42.76
CA PHE A 323 -9.29 -21.57 43.18
C PHE A 323 -9.29 -21.73 44.71
N SER A 324 -8.39 -21.05 45.44
CA SER A 324 -8.37 -21.06 46.91
C SER A 324 -9.67 -20.54 47.55
N GLN A 325 -10.45 -19.73 46.85
CA GLN A 325 -11.76 -19.24 47.32
C GLN A 325 -12.92 -20.21 47.02
N PHE A 326 -12.71 -21.20 46.14
CA PHE A 326 -13.73 -22.19 45.72
C PHE A 326 -13.48 -23.60 46.25
N ILE A 327 -12.24 -23.97 46.61
CA ILE A 327 -11.86 -25.33 47.00
C ILE A 327 -12.67 -25.92 48.18
N HIS A 328 -13.15 -25.07 49.10
CA HIS A 328 -13.98 -25.45 50.25
C HIS A 328 -15.46 -25.09 50.10
N ASN A 329 -15.90 -24.67 48.91
CA ASN A 329 -17.28 -24.29 48.65
C ASN A 329 -18.19 -25.54 48.51
N ALA A 330 -18.77 -25.99 49.62
CA ALA A 330 -19.64 -27.16 49.64
C ALA A 330 -20.86 -27.05 48.70
N ALA A 331 -21.37 -25.84 48.41
CA ALA A 331 -22.46 -25.68 47.45
C ALA A 331 -22.05 -26.08 46.02
N LEU A 332 -20.83 -25.75 45.58
CA LEU A 332 -20.27 -26.19 44.29
C LEU A 332 -20.25 -27.71 44.16
N TYR A 333 -19.67 -28.44 45.13
CA TYR A 333 -19.62 -29.90 45.11
C TYR A 333 -21.03 -30.53 45.11
N ARG A 334 -21.95 -30.01 45.93
CA ARG A 334 -23.35 -30.48 46.00
C ARG A 334 -24.08 -30.32 44.66
N SER A 335 -23.91 -29.20 43.95
CA SER A 335 -24.54 -28.98 42.62
C SER A 335 -24.14 -30.03 41.57
N PHE A 336 -22.93 -30.59 41.66
CA PHE A 336 -22.44 -31.62 40.73
C PHE A 336 -22.59 -33.06 41.27
N GLY A 337 -23.37 -33.26 42.33
CA GLY A 337 -23.77 -34.58 42.84
C GLY A 337 -22.85 -35.20 43.90
N PHE A 338 -21.88 -34.46 44.42
CA PHE A 338 -21.05 -34.90 45.55
C PHE A 338 -21.78 -34.60 46.87
N SER A 339 -22.83 -35.39 47.16
CA SER A 339 -23.70 -35.18 48.33
C SER A 339 -24.42 -36.47 48.76
N GLY A 340 -24.03 -37.04 49.91
CA GLY A 340 -24.76 -38.16 50.52
C GLY A 340 -23.94 -39.03 51.47
N ALA A 341 -24.61 -39.72 52.39
CA ALA A 341 -23.99 -40.65 53.32
C ALA A 341 -23.29 -41.80 52.56
N GLY A 342 -22.02 -42.02 52.88
CA GLY A 342 -21.09 -42.83 52.09
C GLY A 342 -19.93 -42.02 51.48
N ILE A 343 -19.94 -40.68 51.60
CA ILE A 343 -18.85 -39.78 51.16
C ILE A 343 -18.44 -38.81 52.30
N GLU A 344 -18.15 -39.35 53.49
CA GLU A 344 -17.51 -38.65 54.61
C GLU A 344 -16.47 -39.60 55.23
N PRO A 345 -15.33 -39.11 55.79
CA PRO A 345 -15.09 -37.73 56.25
C PRO A 345 -14.51 -36.74 55.22
N HIS A 346 -13.92 -37.21 54.13
CA HIS A 346 -13.16 -36.37 53.19
C HIS A 346 -14.00 -35.89 51.97
N GLY A 347 -15.19 -35.35 52.23
CA GLY A 347 -16.25 -35.14 51.22
C GLY A 347 -16.02 -34.11 50.10
N MET A 348 -14.83 -33.50 49.99
CA MET A 348 -14.48 -32.49 48.97
C MET A 348 -13.08 -32.76 48.38
N PRO A 349 -12.94 -33.72 47.44
CA PRO A 349 -11.64 -34.11 46.90
C PRO A 349 -11.01 -32.99 46.06
N ILE A 350 -9.72 -32.74 46.27
CA ILE A 350 -8.99 -31.57 45.76
C ILE A 350 -8.98 -31.54 44.22
N LEU A 351 -8.77 -32.70 43.58
CA LEU A 351 -8.80 -32.81 42.11
C LEU A 351 -10.19 -32.49 41.54
N ILE A 352 -11.25 -33.00 42.20
CA ILE A 352 -12.63 -32.74 41.80
C ILE A 352 -12.96 -31.25 41.96
N GLY A 353 -12.56 -30.63 43.07
CA GLY A 353 -12.72 -29.19 43.30
C GLY A 353 -12.06 -28.36 42.20
N PHE A 354 -10.85 -28.73 41.78
CA PHE A 354 -10.14 -28.03 40.70
C PHE A 354 -10.86 -28.15 39.36
N LEU A 355 -11.33 -29.35 39.00
CA LEU A 355 -12.10 -29.58 37.75
C LEU A 355 -13.45 -28.86 37.75
N LEU A 356 -14.16 -28.83 38.89
CA LEU A 356 -15.41 -28.08 39.04
C LEU A 356 -15.18 -26.57 38.99
N PHE A 357 -14.10 -26.07 39.58
CA PHE A 357 -13.68 -24.68 39.48
C PHE A 357 -13.32 -24.29 38.04
N GLN A 358 -12.58 -25.12 37.29
CA GLN A 358 -12.27 -24.87 35.88
C GLN A 358 -13.54 -24.73 35.02
N ASN A 359 -14.55 -25.57 35.25
CA ASN A 359 -15.85 -25.45 34.57
C ASN A 359 -16.52 -24.09 34.83
N VAL A 360 -16.51 -23.61 36.09
CA VAL A 360 -17.05 -22.29 36.48
C VAL A 360 -16.22 -21.13 35.93
N TYR A 361 -14.90 -21.28 35.87
CA TYR A 361 -13.95 -20.27 35.40
C TYR A 361 -13.91 -20.14 33.85
N SER A 362 -14.39 -21.14 33.12
CA SER A 362 -14.30 -21.22 31.65
C SER A 362 -14.70 -19.95 30.86
N PRO A 363 -15.69 -19.11 31.25
CA PRO A 363 -16.00 -17.89 30.49
C PRO A 363 -14.94 -16.79 30.67
N VAL A 364 -14.23 -16.78 31.80
CA VAL A 364 -13.08 -15.90 32.04
C VAL A 364 -11.90 -16.37 31.20
N GLU A 365 -11.69 -17.68 31.09
CA GLU A 365 -10.64 -18.26 30.25
C GLU A 365 -10.82 -17.91 28.77
N SER A 366 -12.04 -17.99 28.22
CA SER A 366 -12.34 -17.53 26.86
C SER A 366 -11.99 -16.05 26.64
N LEU A 367 -12.27 -15.18 27.61
CA LEU A 367 -11.93 -13.75 27.53
C LEU A 367 -10.42 -13.51 27.62
N VAL A 368 -9.72 -14.25 28.50
CA VAL A 368 -8.25 -14.20 28.58
C VAL A 368 -7.61 -14.69 27.27
N GLY A 369 -8.12 -15.77 26.68
CA GLY A 369 -7.70 -16.30 25.39
C GLY A 369 -7.82 -15.26 24.26
N PHE A 370 -8.96 -14.57 24.18
CA PHE A 370 -9.14 -13.45 23.25
C PHE A 370 -8.10 -12.33 23.46
N LEU A 371 -7.91 -11.88 24.70
CA LEU A 371 -6.93 -10.83 25.02
C LEU A 371 -5.49 -11.26 24.70
N MET A 372 -5.15 -12.53 24.94
CA MET A 372 -3.85 -13.10 24.59
C MET A 372 -3.66 -13.24 23.07
N ASN A 373 -4.70 -13.56 22.29
CA ASN A 373 -4.65 -13.56 20.83
C ASN A 373 -4.46 -12.14 20.27
N VAL A 374 -5.16 -11.14 20.81
CA VAL A 374 -4.94 -9.71 20.48
C VAL A 374 -3.50 -9.29 20.79
N TYR A 375 -2.96 -9.72 21.95
CA TYR A 375 -1.57 -9.45 22.32
C TYR A 375 -0.56 -10.17 21.41
N SER A 376 -0.83 -11.42 21.02
CA SER A 376 -0.02 -12.17 20.07
C SER A 376 0.02 -11.51 18.69
N ARG A 377 -1.14 -11.08 18.16
CA ARG A 377 -1.22 -10.35 16.88
C ARG A 377 -0.42 -9.05 16.94
N LYS A 378 -0.40 -8.35 18.09
CA LYS A 378 0.48 -7.20 18.29
C LYS A 378 1.97 -7.59 18.26
N ASN A 379 2.38 -8.67 18.91
CA ASN A 379 3.77 -9.15 18.90
C ASN A 379 4.23 -9.56 17.49
N GLU A 380 3.34 -10.16 16.68
CA GLU A 380 3.59 -10.44 15.26
C GLU A 380 3.82 -9.17 14.43
N PHE A 381 3.06 -8.10 14.69
CA PHE A 381 3.33 -6.80 14.10
C PHE A 381 4.62 -6.16 14.68
N GLU A 382 4.97 -6.35 15.95
CA GLU A 382 6.26 -5.88 16.49
C GLU A 382 7.48 -6.63 15.90
N ALA A 383 7.30 -7.86 15.42
CA ALA A 383 8.34 -8.65 14.74
C ALA A 383 8.39 -8.45 13.21
N GLY A 384 7.23 -8.29 12.56
CA GLY A 384 7.12 -8.07 11.11
C GLY A 384 7.14 -6.60 10.70
N LYS A 385 6.27 -5.78 11.31
CA LYS A 385 6.05 -4.35 10.98
C LYS A 385 7.14 -3.44 11.55
N TYR A 386 7.78 -3.81 12.66
CA TYR A 386 8.76 -2.97 13.37
C TYR A 386 10.21 -3.46 13.30
N ALA A 387 10.91 -3.01 12.25
CA ALA A 387 12.35 -2.72 12.30
C ALA A 387 13.31 -3.89 12.62
N PHE A 388 12.98 -5.14 12.23
CA PHE A 388 13.96 -6.23 12.15
C PHE A 388 14.11 -6.79 10.73
N ALA A 389 13.13 -7.52 10.18
CA ALA A 389 13.25 -8.01 8.79
C ALA A 389 13.46 -6.87 7.77
N LYS A 390 12.71 -5.77 7.89
CA LYS A 390 12.85 -4.56 7.04
C LYS A 390 14.17 -3.80 7.25
N SER A 391 14.72 -3.74 8.47
CA SER A 391 16.00 -3.06 8.74
C SER A 391 17.22 -3.92 8.38
N LEU A 392 17.07 -5.25 8.38
CA LEU A 392 18.09 -6.20 7.95
C LEU A 392 18.12 -6.37 6.42
N GLY A 393 17.04 -6.00 5.71
CA GLY A 393 16.93 -5.98 4.25
C GLY A 393 16.01 -7.04 3.63
N TYR A 394 15.37 -7.88 4.45
CA TYR A 394 14.64 -9.08 4.02
C TYR A 394 13.13 -8.87 3.75
N ALA A 395 12.64 -7.64 3.60
CA ALA A 395 11.20 -7.38 3.48
C ALA A 395 10.54 -8.10 2.28
N HIS A 396 11.19 -8.05 1.11
CA HIS A 396 10.70 -8.71 -0.12
C HIS A 396 10.73 -10.23 0.01
N GLN A 397 11.80 -10.79 0.57
CA GLN A 397 11.97 -12.22 0.79
C GLN A 397 11.00 -12.76 1.86
N LEU A 398 10.72 -11.98 2.92
CA LEU A 398 9.74 -12.34 3.94
C LEU A 398 8.33 -12.39 3.34
N ARG A 399 7.98 -11.43 2.47
CA ARG A 399 6.71 -11.45 1.73
C ARG A 399 6.60 -12.69 0.85
N SER A 400 7.63 -13.00 0.05
CA SER A 400 7.67 -14.21 -0.78
C SER A 400 7.51 -15.49 0.06
N ALA A 401 8.26 -15.59 1.16
CA ALA A 401 8.19 -16.70 2.09
C ALA A 401 6.79 -16.86 2.72
N LEU A 402 6.17 -15.77 3.19
CA LEU A 402 4.82 -15.81 3.79
C LEU A 402 3.75 -16.22 2.76
N ILE A 403 3.85 -15.76 1.51
CA ILE A 403 2.95 -16.17 0.42
C ILE A 403 3.14 -17.68 0.14
N LYS A 404 4.38 -18.13 -0.07
CA LYS A 404 4.70 -19.55 -0.29
C LYS A 404 4.24 -20.43 0.86
N LEU A 405 4.48 -20.05 2.10
CA LEU A 405 4.05 -20.77 3.30
C LEU A 405 2.53 -20.86 3.39
N ASN A 406 1.80 -19.77 3.13
CA ASN A 406 0.34 -19.78 3.17
C ASN A 406 -0.25 -20.61 2.02
N VAL A 407 0.34 -20.59 0.82
CA VAL A 407 -0.04 -21.49 -0.29
C VAL A 407 0.24 -22.95 0.04
N LYS A 408 1.45 -23.28 0.52
CA LYS A 408 1.86 -24.67 0.85
C LYS A 408 1.05 -25.26 2.00
N ASN A 409 0.75 -24.47 3.04
CA ASN A 409 -0.11 -24.90 4.15
C ASN A 409 -1.62 -24.80 3.84
N LEU A 410 -2.02 -24.43 2.61
CA LEU A 410 -3.41 -24.19 2.20
C LEU A 410 -4.18 -23.25 3.15
N GLY A 411 -3.48 -22.24 3.69
CA GLY A 411 -4.01 -21.26 4.64
C GLY A 411 -5.05 -20.33 4.01
N SER A 412 -5.98 -19.82 4.82
CA SER A 412 -7.08 -19.00 4.30
C SER A 412 -6.59 -17.67 3.73
N PHE A 413 -6.98 -17.39 2.49
CA PHE A 413 -6.75 -16.10 1.82
C PHE A 413 -7.84 -15.06 2.10
N VAL A 414 -8.99 -15.48 2.67
CA VAL A 414 -10.14 -14.61 2.95
C VAL A 414 -10.71 -14.95 4.33
N VAL A 415 -10.44 -14.09 5.30
CA VAL A 415 -10.90 -14.26 6.68
C VAL A 415 -12.12 -13.38 6.98
N ASP A 416 -12.90 -13.78 7.98
CA ASP A 416 -13.86 -12.89 8.63
C ASP A 416 -13.18 -12.16 9.80
N PRO A 417 -13.27 -10.82 9.90
CA PRO A 417 -12.55 -10.07 10.93
C PRO A 417 -12.88 -10.50 12.37
N TRP A 418 -14.11 -10.91 12.65
CA TRP A 418 -14.54 -11.32 14.00
C TRP A 418 -14.01 -12.72 14.34
N TYR A 419 -14.03 -13.64 13.38
CA TYR A 419 -13.37 -14.94 13.53
C TYR A 419 -11.87 -14.79 13.73
N SER A 420 -11.22 -13.95 12.91
CA SER A 420 -9.77 -13.68 12.97
C SER A 420 -9.36 -13.05 14.31
N ALA A 421 -10.13 -12.07 14.81
CA ALA A 421 -9.86 -11.43 16.09
C ALA A 421 -10.00 -12.36 17.30
N TRP A 422 -10.90 -13.35 17.25
CA TRP A 422 -11.08 -14.32 18.33
C TRP A 422 -10.07 -15.47 18.27
N ASN A 423 -9.87 -16.07 17.09
CA ASN A 423 -9.22 -17.38 16.95
C ASN A 423 -7.75 -17.32 16.50
N HIS A 424 -7.29 -16.24 15.85
CA HIS A 424 -5.94 -16.19 15.30
C HIS A 424 -4.95 -15.49 16.22
N SER A 425 -3.88 -16.19 16.60
CA SER A 425 -2.69 -15.62 17.24
C SER A 425 -1.80 -14.80 16.28
N HIS A 426 -1.99 -15.00 14.97
CA HIS A 426 -1.27 -14.29 13.89
C HIS A 426 -2.22 -13.39 13.09
N PRO A 427 -1.79 -12.20 12.63
CA PRO A 427 -2.51 -11.43 11.63
C PRO A 427 -2.66 -12.23 10.33
N ALA A 428 -3.78 -12.06 9.62
CA ALA A 428 -4.01 -12.75 8.35
C ALA A 428 -2.99 -12.29 7.29
N MET A 429 -2.67 -13.13 6.29
CA MET A 429 -1.59 -12.83 5.34
C MET A 429 -1.73 -11.47 4.63
N LEU A 430 -2.96 -11.08 4.25
CA LEU A 430 -3.27 -9.75 3.68
C LEU A 430 -3.11 -8.59 4.68
N GLU A 431 -3.19 -8.83 5.99
CA GLU A 431 -2.93 -7.83 7.03
C GLU A 431 -1.41 -7.58 7.21
N ARG A 432 -0.54 -8.44 6.63
CA ARG A 432 0.93 -8.45 6.77
C ARG A 432 1.68 -7.91 5.54
N LEU A 433 1.00 -7.17 4.66
CA LEU A 433 1.61 -6.50 3.51
C LEU A 433 1.80 -5.00 3.79
N ASP A 434 2.75 -4.37 3.10
CA ASP A 434 3.19 -2.98 3.33
C ASP A 434 2.36 -1.95 2.52
N ALA A 435 1.87 -0.90 3.18
CA ALA A 435 1.33 0.29 2.51
C ALA A 435 2.01 1.57 3.05
N ILE A 436 2.24 2.56 2.20
CA ILE A 436 2.91 3.83 2.56
C ILE A 436 1.93 4.99 2.35
N GLY A 437 1.92 5.97 3.26
CA GLY A 437 1.01 7.10 3.24
C GLY A 437 1.75 8.44 3.18
N ILE A 438 1.47 9.24 2.16
CA ILE A 438 1.80 10.66 2.11
C ILE A 438 0.71 11.42 2.87
N ILE A 439 1.09 12.32 3.78
CA ILE A 439 0.19 13.16 4.57
C ILE A 439 0.60 14.63 4.48
N ASN A 440 -0.27 15.52 4.95
CA ASN A 440 -0.01 16.96 5.01
C ASN A 440 0.41 17.50 3.62
N CYS A 441 -0.29 17.04 2.58
CA CYS A 441 -0.02 17.37 1.19
C CYS A 441 -1.21 18.07 0.54
N ARG A 442 -0.89 18.96 -0.40
CA ARG A 442 -1.76 19.22 -1.56
C ARG A 442 -1.36 18.24 -2.66
N TYR A 443 -2.27 17.84 -3.56
CA TYR A 443 -1.89 16.99 -4.70
C TYR A 443 -2.69 17.29 -5.97
N LEU A 444 -2.07 17.02 -7.13
CA LEU A 444 -2.68 17.18 -8.44
C LEU A 444 -3.49 15.94 -8.84
N ALA A 445 -4.80 16.11 -9.06
CA ALA A 445 -5.68 15.09 -9.63
C ALA A 445 -6.83 15.71 -10.45
N ASN A 446 -7.19 15.07 -11.55
CA ASN A 446 -8.32 15.42 -12.42
C ASN A 446 -8.34 16.92 -12.79
N HIS A 447 -7.20 17.48 -13.25
CA HIS A 447 -7.03 18.90 -13.57
C HIS A 447 -7.24 19.88 -12.40
N THR A 448 -7.15 19.41 -11.14
CA THR A 448 -7.35 20.22 -9.94
C THR A 448 -6.30 19.94 -8.85
N ILE A 449 -6.07 20.91 -7.97
CA ILE A 449 -5.23 20.74 -6.78
C ILE A 449 -6.14 20.47 -5.58
N VAL A 450 -6.12 19.25 -5.09
CA VAL A 450 -6.79 18.83 -3.84
C VAL A 450 -5.92 19.28 -2.67
N SER A 451 -6.54 19.82 -1.61
CA SER A 451 -5.82 20.38 -0.44
C SER A 451 -6.15 19.64 0.86
N ASP A 452 -5.31 19.81 1.88
CA ASP A 452 -5.44 19.27 3.24
C ASP A 452 -5.73 17.74 3.26
N SER A 453 -4.98 16.99 2.44
CA SER A 453 -5.32 15.60 2.09
C SER A 453 -4.15 14.63 2.28
N TYR A 454 -4.35 13.39 1.82
CA TYR A 454 -3.43 12.25 1.91
C TYR A 454 -3.46 11.41 0.62
N LEU A 455 -2.34 10.78 0.27
CA LEU A 455 -2.22 9.82 -0.84
C LEU A 455 -1.52 8.56 -0.35
N TRP A 456 -2.03 7.37 -0.67
CA TRP A 456 -1.42 6.11 -0.25
C TRP A 456 -0.90 5.34 -1.46
N PHE A 457 0.19 4.60 -1.28
CA PHE A 457 0.74 3.70 -2.30
C PHE A 457 1.24 2.37 -1.69
N GLU A 458 1.13 1.29 -2.46
CA GLU A 458 1.54 -0.08 -2.12
C GLU A 458 2.21 -0.68 -3.36
N ASP A 459 3.28 -1.45 -3.18
CA ASP A 459 4.07 -2.04 -4.30
C ASP A 459 4.55 -1.05 -5.37
N GLY A 460 4.78 0.21 -4.99
CA GLY A 460 5.17 1.27 -5.91
C GLY A 460 4.05 1.70 -6.86
N LYS A 461 2.78 1.54 -6.46
CA LYS A 461 1.58 2.04 -7.15
C LYS A 461 0.61 2.72 -6.21
N PHE A 462 -0.07 3.78 -6.67
CA PHE A 462 -1.09 4.47 -5.87
C PHE A 462 -2.32 3.57 -5.61
N VAL A 463 -2.85 3.60 -4.39
CA VAL A 463 -4.01 2.82 -3.94
C VAL A 463 -5.05 3.70 -3.27
N SER A 464 -6.33 3.33 -3.31
CA SER A 464 -7.38 4.06 -2.58
C SER A 464 -7.14 3.94 -1.07
N PRO A 465 -6.89 5.07 -0.35
CA PRO A 465 -6.75 5.04 1.10
C PRO A 465 -8.02 4.53 1.78
N GLN A 466 -9.20 4.86 1.22
CA GLN A 466 -10.49 4.45 1.78
C GLN A 466 -10.65 2.92 1.70
N HIS A 467 -10.35 2.29 0.58
CA HIS A 467 -10.39 0.82 0.47
C HIS A 467 -9.37 0.16 1.43
N VAL A 468 -8.12 0.64 1.46
CA VAL A 468 -7.10 0.04 2.33
C VAL A 468 -7.43 0.25 3.82
N PHE A 469 -8.06 1.36 4.19
CA PHE A 469 -8.43 1.67 5.58
C PHE A 469 -9.76 1.03 6.03
N PHE A 470 -10.82 1.10 5.23
CA PHE A 470 -12.16 0.65 5.63
C PHE A 470 -12.47 -0.80 5.22
N ASP A 471 -12.00 -1.26 4.05
CA ASP A 471 -12.24 -2.63 3.59
C ASP A 471 -11.16 -3.60 4.08
N LEU A 472 -9.89 -3.17 4.09
CA LEU A 472 -8.75 -3.98 4.52
C LEU A 472 -8.28 -3.71 5.96
N TYR A 473 -8.82 -2.71 6.65
CA TYR A 473 -8.46 -2.33 8.04
C TYR A 473 -6.97 -2.02 8.26
N ARG A 474 -6.24 -1.68 7.19
CA ARG A 474 -4.81 -1.36 7.22
C ARG A 474 -4.58 0.14 7.38
N LYS A 475 -3.53 0.48 8.12
CA LYS A 475 -2.96 1.83 8.24
C LYS A 475 -1.55 1.80 7.64
N PRO A 476 -1.07 2.89 7.01
CA PRO A 476 0.24 2.95 6.42
C PRO A 476 1.32 2.56 7.44
N ASP A 477 2.23 1.71 6.98
CA ASP A 477 3.42 1.20 7.64
C ASP A 477 4.49 2.28 7.78
N GLU A 478 4.53 3.19 6.81
CA GLU A 478 5.47 4.29 6.71
C GLU A 478 4.74 5.56 6.27
N VAL A 479 5.14 6.71 6.83
CA VAL A 479 4.42 7.99 6.65
C VAL A 479 5.38 9.07 6.17
N ILE A 480 5.06 9.66 5.02
CA ILE A 480 5.80 10.75 4.39
C ILE A 480 5.04 12.04 4.65
N ASP A 481 5.58 12.91 5.51
CA ASP A 481 5.07 14.28 5.67
C ASP A 481 5.56 15.13 4.48
N ALA A 482 4.62 15.79 3.79
CA ALA A 482 4.90 16.70 2.68
C ALA A 482 4.97 18.18 3.08
N GLY A 483 4.77 18.54 4.35
CA GLY A 483 4.97 19.90 4.86
C GLY A 483 4.02 20.98 4.31
N GLY A 484 2.87 20.60 3.75
CA GLY A 484 1.93 21.49 3.03
C GLY A 484 2.31 21.75 1.56
N LEU A 485 3.38 21.13 1.07
CA LEU A 485 3.84 21.21 -0.32
C LEU A 485 2.90 20.47 -1.27
N LEU A 486 3.11 20.67 -2.57
CA LEU A 486 2.32 20.07 -3.63
C LEU A 486 2.95 18.76 -4.10
N VAL A 487 2.15 17.71 -4.20
CA VAL A 487 2.53 16.42 -4.80
C VAL A 487 2.01 16.37 -6.24
N VAL A 488 2.89 16.11 -7.20
CA VAL A 488 2.56 16.01 -8.63
C VAL A 488 3.20 14.78 -9.26
N PRO A 489 2.73 14.29 -10.42
CA PRO A 489 3.40 13.19 -11.13
C PRO A 489 4.84 13.57 -11.51
N GLY A 490 5.71 12.57 -11.63
CA GLY A 490 7.05 12.74 -12.18
C GLY A 490 7.04 13.26 -13.62
N PHE A 491 7.98 14.16 -13.96
CA PHE A 491 8.04 14.75 -15.28
C PHE A 491 8.48 13.73 -16.34
N ILE A 492 7.94 13.87 -17.55
CA ILE A 492 8.23 13.01 -18.70
C ILE A 492 8.76 13.89 -19.85
N ASP A 493 9.96 13.58 -20.35
CA ASP A 493 10.56 14.27 -21.49
C ASP A 493 10.63 13.35 -22.72
N VAL A 494 9.89 13.71 -23.78
CA VAL A 494 9.73 12.86 -24.98
C VAL A 494 10.66 13.22 -26.14
N GLN A 495 11.55 14.21 -25.97
CA GLN A 495 12.60 14.53 -26.95
C GLN A 495 13.85 15.05 -26.25
N ILE A 496 14.90 14.23 -26.23
CA ILE A 496 16.19 14.51 -25.60
C ILE A 496 17.29 13.68 -26.29
N ASN A 497 18.22 14.35 -26.97
CA ASN A 497 19.31 13.75 -27.75
C ASN A 497 20.51 13.29 -26.89
N GLY A 498 20.65 13.87 -25.69
CA GLY A 498 21.69 13.49 -24.74
C GLY A 498 21.66 14.31 -23.46
N ALA A 499 22.53 13.96 -22.51
CA ALA A 499 22.82 14.76 -21.32
C ALA A 499 24.14 14.33 -20.66
N PHE A 500 24.68 15.14 -19.74
CA PHE A 500 25.82 14.80 -18.87
C PHE A 500 27.03 14.17 -19.62
N GLY A 501 27.36 14.72 -20.79
CA GLY A 501 28.47 14.28 -21.63
C GLY A 501 28.24 12.93 -22.31
N PHE A 502 27.00 12.64 -22.72
CA PHE A 502 26.65 11.46 -23.52
C PHE A 502 25.57 11.81 -24.55
N ASP A 503 25.85 11.54 -25.84
CA ASP A 503 24.92 11.63 -26.97
C ASP A 503 24.41 10.22 -27.35
N PHE A 504 23.10 10.02 -27.43
CA PHE A 504 22.51 8.70 -27.66
C PHE A 504 22.74 8.17 -29.09
N THR A 505 23.02 9.04 -30.06
CA THR A 505 23.24 8.68 -31.47
C THR A 505 24.69 8.30 -31.73
N GLN A 506 25.64 9.08 -31.21
CA GLN A 506 27.08 8.91 -31.43
C GLN A 506 27.71 7.91 -30.48
N ASP A 507 27.54 8.10 -29.18
CA ASP A 507 28.47 7.53 -28.21
C ASP A 507 28.15 6.05 -27.92
N ILE A 508 26.89 5.65 -28.09
CA ILE A 508 26.48 4.23 -28.13
C ILE A 508 27.13 3.48 -29.32
N GLY A 509 27.37 4.17 -30.43
CA GLY A 509 28.10 3.64 -31.59
C GLY A 509 29.63 3.63 -31.44
N ARG A 510 30.17 4.32 -30.42
CA ARG A 510 31.63 4.44 -30.16
C ARG A 510 32.15 3.54 -29.04
N LEU A 511 31.31 3.20 -28.07
CA LEU A 511 31.73 2.42 -26.90
C LEU A 511 31.96 0.95 -27.28
N GLU A 512 33.15 0.45 -26.93
CA GLU A 512 33.62 -0.90 -27.29
C GLU A 512 32.86 -2.00 -26.53
N SER A 513 32.27 -1.68 -25.36
CA SER A 513 31.51 -2.64 -24.56
C SER A 513 30.08 -2.18 -24.21
N ASP A 514 29.16 -3.15 -24.26
CA ASP A 514 27.75 -2.96 -23.92
C ASP A 514 27.56 -2.57 -22.43
N GLU A 515 28.50 -2.97 -21.55
CA GLU A 515 28.55 -2.55 -20.14
C GLU A 515 28.89 -1.06 -19.97
N GLU A 516 29.64 -0.45 -20.87
CA GLU A 516 29.90 0.99 -20.86
C GLU A 516 28.68 1.76 -21.34
N VAL A 517 27.98 1.25 -22.37
CA VAL A 517 26.71 1.82 -22.84
C VAL A 517 25.69 1.83 -21.71
N HIS A 518 25.49 0.71 -21.01
CA HIS A 518 24.56 0.65 -19.88
C HIS A 518 24.97 1.58 -18.72
N ARG A 519 26.26 1.68 -18.38
CA ARG A 519 26.75 2.62 -17.35
C ARG A 519 26.58 4.08 -17.75
N ALA A 520 26.74 4.42 -19.03
CA ALA A 520 26.51 5.76 -19.54
C ALA A 520 25.02 6.13 -19.55
N LEU A 521 24.15 5.20 -19.96
CA LEU A 521 22.70 5.34 -19.84
C LEU A 521 22.26 5.53 -18.39
N ASP A 522 22.71 4.67 -17.45
CA ASP A 522 22.39 4.82 -16.02
C ASP A 522 22.89 6.15 -15.44
N ARG A 523 24.04 6.68 -15.90
CA ARG A 523 24.52 8.02 -15.52
C ARG A 523 23.55 9.12 -15.96
N VAL A 524 23.02 9.03 -17.18
CA VAL A 524 22.03 9.99 -17.69
C VAL A 524 20.71 9.83 -16.93
N SER A 525 20.20 8.60 -16.83
CA SER A 525 18.94 8.32 -16.13
C SER A 525 18.98 8.72 -14.64
N LYS A 526 20.13 8.59 -13.94
CA LYS A 526 20.29 9.11 -12.57
C LYS A 526 20.36 10.64 -12.54
N GLY A 527 21.07 11.25 -13.49
CA GLY A 527 21.21 12.71 -13.58
C GLY A 527 19.88 13.43 -13.87
N LEU A 528 19.01 12.85 -14.70
CA LEU A 528 17.70 13.42 -15.05
C LEU A 528 16.75 13.52 -13.84
N LEU A 529 16.85 12.61 -12.86
CA LEU A 529 16.05 12.67 -11.63
C LEU A 529 16.29 13.97 -10.82
N LYS A 530 17.48 14.59 -10.93
CA LYS A 530 17.78 15.89 -10.31
C LYS A 530 16.82 17.00 -10.75
N TYR A 531 16.27 16.89 -11.95
CA TYR A 531 15.35 17.84 -12.56
C TYR A 531 13.89 17.35 -12.55
N GLY A 532 13.55 16.38 -11.70
CA GLY A 532 12.21 15.81 -11.58
C GLY A 532 11.76 14.93 -12.75
N CYS A 533 12.64 14.68 -13.73
CA CYS A 533 12.35 13.82 -14.88
C CYS A 533 12.44 12.35 -14.47
N THR A 534 11.29 11.69 -14.26
CA THR A 534 11.23 10.29 -13.84
C THR A 534 11.11 9.30 -15.00
N ALA A 535 10.75 9.77 -16.19
CA ALA A 535 10.71 8.95 -17.41
C ALA A 535 11.07 9.77 -18.65
N TYR A 536 11.64 9.15 -19.70
CA TYR A 536 12.03 9.86 -20.92
C TYR A 536 12.12 8.97 -22.17
N CYS A 537 12.05 9.60 -23.34
CA CYS A 537 12.36 8.99 -24.64
C CYS A 537 13.71 9.50 -25.16
N PRO A 538 14.81 8.71 -25.07
CA PRO A 538 16.08 9.07 -25.69
C PRO A 538 15.94 9.21 -27.21
N THR A 539 16.45 10.31 -27.77
CA THR A 539 16.27 10.68 -29.17
C THR A 539 17.48 10.28 -30.02
N VAL A 540 17.21 9.73 -31.20
CA VAL A 540 18.21 9.31 -32.19
C VAL A 540 17.95 10.03 -33.50
N ILE A 541 18.82 10.98 -33.85
CA ILE A 541 18.65 11.81 -35.06
C ILE A 541 19.02 11.06 -36.34
N SER A 542 18.69 11.64 -37.49
CA SER A 542 18.91 11.10 -38.83
C SER A 542 20.33 10.58 -39.02
N SER A 543 20.46 9.26 -39.12
CA SER A 543 21.71 8.50 -39.11
C SER A 543 21.72 7.40 -40.17
N ASP A 544 22.85 6.73 -40.32
CA ASP A 544 22.96 5.54 -41.15
C ASP A 544 22.45 4.26 -40.47
N GLN A 545 22.19 3.24 -41.28
CA GLN A 545 21.50 2.00 -40.89
C GLN A 545 22.24 1.26 -39.78
N GLU A 546 23.57 1.17 -39.88
CA GLU A 546 24.44 0.56 -38.88
C GLU A 546 24.34 1.27 -37.53
N VAL A 547 24.09 2.59 -37.53
CA VAL A 547 23.89 3.37 -36.31
C VAL A 547 22.54 2.99 -35.67
N TYR A 548 21.45 3.01 -36.43
CA TYR A 548 20.13 2.61 -35.87
C TYR A 548 20.15 1.17 -35.35
N HIS A 549 20.73 0.23 -36.12
CA HIS A 549 20.81 -1.18 -35.76
C HIS A 549 21.70 -1.44 -34.52
N ARG A 550 22.72 -0.61 -34.26
CA ARG A 550 23.52 -0.67 -33.01
C ARG A 550 22.88 0.07 -31.84
N VAL A 551 22.25 1.23 -32.07
CA VAL A 551 21.76 2.14 -31.03
C VAL A 551 20.42 1.69 -30.45
N LEU A 552 19.44 1.43 -31.30
CA LEU A 552 18.05 1.22 -30.88
C LEU A 552 17.87 0.06 -29.87
N PRO A 553 18.56 -1.09 -29.96
CA PRO A 553 18.43 -2.18 -28.98
C PRO A 553 18.74 -1.79 -27.52
N PHE A 554 19.60 -0.78 -27.29
CA PHE A 554 19.90 -0.26 -25.95
C PHE A 554 18.85 0.71 -25.41
N LEU A 555 18.06 1.31 -26.31
CA LEU A 555 17.07 2.33 -25.99
C LEU A 555 15.65 1.77 -25.82
N ARG A 556 15.51 0.43 -25.79
CA ARG A 556 14.26 -0.27 -25.49
C ARG A 556 13.71 0.09 -24.10
N PRO A 557 12.38 -0.02 -23.86
CA PRO A 557 11.76 0.32 -22.58
C PRO A 557 12.44 -0.36 -21.37
N ARG A 558 12.92 0.43 -20.41
CA ARG A 558 13.71 -0.02 -19.25
C ARG A 558 13.23 0.64 -17.97
N LYS A 559 12.54 -0.15 -17.13
CA LYS A 559 11.86 0.31 -15.91
C LYS A 559 12.78 1.12 -14.97
N GLY A 560 12.24 2.25 -14.51
CA GLY A 560 12.90 3.15 -13.55
C GLY A 560 13.05 2.56 -12.14
N THR A 561 13.91 3.18 -11.33
CA THR A 561 14.12 2.90 -9.90
C THR A 561 14.48 4.20 -9.17
N HIS A 562 14.62 4.17 -7.84
CA HIS A 562 15.13 5.32 -7.07
C HIS A 562 16.57 5.75 -7.42
N GLU A 563 17.26 5.02 -8.32
CA GLU A 563 18.58 5.41 -8.84
C GLU A 563 18.55 5.81 -10.32
N ARG A 564 17.44 5.62 -11.04
CA ARG A 564 17.35 5.94 -12.49
C ARG A 564 15.93 6.26 -12.96
N ALA A 565 15.79 7.28 -13.80
CA ALA A 565 14.59 7.50 -14.61
C ALA A 565 14.29 6.30 -15.54
N GLU A 566 13.02 6.12 -15.90
CA GLU A 566 12.53 5.08 -16.81
C GLU A 566 12.79 5.47 -18.27
N ILE A 567 13.40 4.58 -19.05
CA ILE A 567 13.43 4.72 -20.52
C ILE A 567 12.09 4.20 -21.05
N LEU A 568 11.36 5.03 -21.78
CA LEU A 568 10.04 4.70 -22.35
C LEU A 568 10.12 4.12 -23.78
N GLY A 569 11.32 3.92 -24.30
CA GLY A 569 11.61 3.63 -25.70
C GLY A 569 12.10 4.87 -26.47
N ALA A 570 12.75 4.67 -27.61
CA ALA A 570 13.41 5.70 -28.39
C ALA A 570 12.43 6.64 -29.12
N HIS A 571 12.83 7.89 -29.28
CA HIS A 571 12.27 8.81 -30.28
C HIS A 571 13.24 8.84 -31.48
N ILE A 572 12.80 8.40 -32.65
CA ILE A 572 13.62 8.40 -33.87
C ILE A 572 13.30 9.67 -34.68
N GLU A 573 14.29 10.52 -34.95
CA GLU A 573 14.09 11.81 -35.60
C GLU A 573 14.66 11.83 -37.04
N GLY A 574 13.79 11.50 -38.01
CA GLY A 574 14.18 11.13 -39.38
C GLY A 574 14.83 9.74 -39.44
N PRO A 575 15.33 9.30 -40.62
CA PRO A 575 15.83 10.13 -41.72
C PRO A 575 14.79 10.54 -42.77
N PHE A 576 13.53 10.12 -42.63
CA PHE A 576 12.48 10.39 -43.60
C PHE A 576 11.87 11.80 -43.43
N ILE A 577 12.71 12.82 -43.63
CA ILE A 577 12.45 14.25 -43.39
C ILE A 577 12.86 15.10 -44.61
N SER A 578 12.43 16.36 -44.73
CA SER A 578 12.82 17.19 -45.89
C SER A 578 14.26 17.69 -45.79
N HIS A 579 15.02 17.53 -46.88
CA HIS A 579 16.32 18.17 -47.11
C HIS A 579 16.28 19.69 -46.88
N GLY A 580 15.21 20.37 -47.30
CA GLY A 580 15.01 21.81 -47.11
C GLY A 580 14.82 22.22 -45.64
N LYS A 581 14.54 21.25 -44.75
CA LYS A 581 14.29 21.44 -43.31
C LYS A 581 15.11 20.54 -42.40
N LYS A 582 16.20 19.96 -42.90
CA LYS A 582 17.13 19.11 -42.11
C LYS A 582 17.60 19.73 -40.78
N GLY A 583 17.67 21.06 -40.65
CA GLY A 583 18.15 21.69 -39.41
C GLY A 583 19.60 21.28 -39.11
N ALA A 584 19.81 20.59 -37.98
CA ALA A 584 21.11 20.03 -37.59
C ALA A 584 21.44 18.65 -38.23
N HIS A 585 20.49 18.05 -38.96
CA HIS A 585 20.58 16.67 -39.43
C HIS A 585 21.51 16.52 -40.63
N ASN A 586 22.17 15.36 -40.74
CA ASN A 586 23.10 15.08 -41.82
C ASN A 586 22.34 14.84 -43.14
N ASP A 587 22.43 15.81 -44.04
CA ASP A 587 21.78 15.83 -45.37
C ASP A 587 22.01 14.56 -46.21
N LYS A 588 23.15 13.89 -46.01
CA LYS A 588 23.57 12.73 -46.81
C LYS A 588 22.87 11.43 -46.43
N VAL A 589 22.21 11.39 -45.27
CA VAL A 589 21.60 10.18 -44.70
C VAL A 589 20.08 10.27 -44.61
N ILE A 590 19.51 11.40 -45.06
CA ILE A 590 18.09 11.64 -45.30
C ILE A 590 17.64 10.79 -46.50
N LEU A 591 16.42 10.24 -46.42
CA LEU A 591 15.86 9.29 -47.40
C LEU A 591 14.39 9.59 -47.68
N ASP A 592 13.90 9.20 -48.86
CA ASP A 592 12.48 9.05 -49.12
C ASP A 592 11.96 7.64 -48.74
N ALA A 593 10.65 7.44 -48.83
CA ALA A 593 9.99 6.16 -48.61
C ALA A 593 9.22 5.66 -49.84
N SER A 594 9.71 5.95 -51.06
CA SER A 594 9.06 5.63 -52.35
C SER A 594 8.73 4.14 -52.54
N VAL A 595 9.50 3.23 -51.93
CA VAL A 595 9.24 1.77 -51.91
C VAL A 595 8.31 1.31 -50.78
N GLY A 596 7.79 2.24 -49.98
CA GLY A 596 6.91 2.00 -48.84
C GLY A 596 7.64 1.54 -47.58
N MET A 597 6.96 0.72 -46.77
CA MET A 597 7.45 0.31 -45.44
C MET A 597 8.77 -0.49 -45.48
N SER A 598 9.18 -1.07 -46.61
CA SER A 598 10.38 -1.89 -46.72
C SER A 598 11.68 -1.13 -46.43
N VAL A 599 11.84 0.11 -46.94
CA VAL A 599 13.04 0.93 -46.64
C VAL A 599 13.03 1.43 -45.20
N VAL A 600 11.85 1.57 -44.59
CA VAL A 600 11.70 1.91 -43.17
C VAL A 600 12.12 0.74 -42.27
N ASP A 601 11.70 -0.48 -42.63
CA ASP A 601 12.12 -1.72 -41.97
C ASP A 601 13.62 -2.01 -42.18
N GLU A 602 14.16 -1.73 -43.36
CA GLU A 602 15.61 -1.86 -43.63
C GLU A 602 16.42 -0.84 -42.82
N ARG A 603 16.05 0.43 -42.84
CA ARG A 603 16.80 1.52 -42.21
C ARG A 603 16.82 1.45 -40.67
N TYR A 604 15.74 0.97 -40.05
CA TYR A 604 15.61 0.89 -38.59
C TYR A 604 15.74 -0.54 -38.01
N GLY A 605 15.53 -1.58 -38.82
CA GLY A 605 15.56 -2.98 -38.38
C GLY A 605 14.32 -3.41 -37.58
N ASP A 606 14.42 -4.55 -36.89
CA ASP A 606 13.32 -5.13 -36.09
C ASP A 606 12.82 -4.21 -34.95
N GLU A 607 13.57 -3.16 -34.59
CA GLU A 607 13.25 -2.25 -33.48
C GLU A 607 12.05 -1.31 -33.74
N VAL A 608 11.51 -1.30 -34.96
CA VAL A 608 10.21 -0.70 -35.32
C VAL A 608 9.15 -1.73 -35.70
N ALA A 609 9.45 -3.03 -35.59
CA ALA A 609 8.53 -4.11 -35.95
C ALA A 609 7.70 -4.61 -34.75
N LEU A 610 6.47 -5.02 -35.02
CA LEU A 610 5.75 -5.93 -34.13
C LEU A 610 6.13 -7.37 -34.50
N LYS A 611 6.63 -8.16 -33.56
CA LYS A 611 6.67 -9.62 -33.74
C LYS A 611 5.24 -10.13 -33.93
N ARG A 612 5.00 -10.85 -35.04
CA ARG A 612 3.67 -11.32 -35.44
C ARG A 612 3.07 -12.27 -34.39
N GLY A 613 1.90 -11.94 -33.85
CA GLY A 613 1.09 -12.89 -33.09
C GLY A 613 0.08 -12.29 -32.12
N GLY A 614 0.37 -11.11 -31.56
CA GLY A 614 -0.49 -10.45 -30.57
C GLY A 614 -1.63 -9.61 -31.15
N SER A 615 -2.73 -9.50 -30.41
CA SER A 615 -3.65 -8.37 -30.51
C SER A 615 -2.95 -7.07 -30.08
N LEU A 616 -3.43 -5.91 -30.56
CA LEU A 616 -2.97 -4.57 -30.16
C LEU A 616 -2.64 -4.49 -28.65
N PRO A 617 -1.36 -4.29 -28.26
CA PRO A 617 -0.97 -4.16 -26.85
C PRO A 617 -1.71 -2.99 -26.21
N ARG A 618 -2.37 -3.24 -25.09
CA ARG A 618 -3.13 -2.20 -24.35
C ARG A 618 -2.28 -1.37 -23.38
N ALA A 619 -0.97 -1.65 -23.32
CA ALA A 619 0.01 -0.87 -22.58
C ALA A 619 1.40 -1.04 -23.22
N PHE A 620 2.24 -0.01 -23.13
CA PHE A 620 3.63 -0.04 -23.61
C PHE A 620 4.53 -1.11 -22.92
N GLY A 621 4.09 -1.70 -21.81
CA GLY A 621 4.89 -2.62 -20.99
C GLY A 621 5.07 -4.03 -21.54
N GLU A 622 4.42 -4.40 -22.65
CA GLU A 622 4.53 -5.73 -23.28
C GLU A 622 5.23 -5.69 -24.66
N VAL A 623 5.80 -4.54 -25.06
CA VAL A 623 6.25 -4.32 -26.44
C VAL A 623 7.76 -4.51 -26.59
N GLU A 624 8.17 -5.54 -27.32
CA GLU A 624 9.59 -5.93 -27.53
C GLU A 624 10.40 -5.02 -28.48
N ARG A 625 9.91 -3.81 -28.79
CA ARG A 625 10.52 -2.88 -29.77
C ARG A 625 11.23 -1.73 -29.06
N ALA A 626 12.18 -1.07 -29.71
CA ALA A 626 12.74 0.18 -29.19
C ALA A 626 11.89 1.42 -29.48
N ALA A 627 11.34 1.56 -30.69
CA ALA A 627 10.77 2.82 -31.14
C ALA A 627 9.41 3.15 -30.50
N SER A 628 9.32 4.29 -29.82
CA SER A 628 8.08 4.85 -29.25
C SER A 628 7.49 5.93 -30.16
N ILE A 629 8.35 6.84 -30.64
CA ILE A 629 8.01 7.97 -31.51
C ILE A 629 8.89 7.90 -32.78
N VAL A 630 8.32 8.19 -33.96
CA VAL A 630 9.08 8.42 -35.19
C VAL A 630 8.64 9.73 -35.83
N THR A 631 9.58 10.66 -36.01
CA THR A 631 9.36 11.92 -36.73
C THR A 631 9.59 11.74 -38.23
N VAL A 632 8.62 12.20 -39.03
CA VAL A 632 8.63 12.16 -40.50
C VAL A 632 8.12 13.47 -41.10
N ALA A 633 8.43 13.72 -42.37
CA ALA A 633 7.90 14.84 -43.14
C ALA A 633 6.81 14.36 -44.14
N PRO A 634 5.53 14.77 -44.00
CA PRO A 634 4.41 14.29 -44.82
C PRO A 634 4.56 14.47 -46.34
N GLU A 635 5.32 15.46 -46.78
CA GLU A 635 5.55 15.78 -48.20
C GLU A 635 6.66 14.93 -48.86
N VAL A 636 7.41 14.15 -48.08
CA VAL A 636 8.42 13.22 -48.59
C VAL A 636 7.76 12.04 -49.28
N GLU A 637 8.30 11.62 -50.43
CA GLU A 637 7.68 10.59 -51.28
C GLU A 637 7.47 9.28 -50.51
N GLY A 638 6.25 8.71 -50.65
CA GLY A 638 5.83 7.47 -50.00
C GLY A 638 5.54 7.55 -48.49
N ILE A 639 5.97 8.59 -47.77
CA ILE A 639 5.77 8.67 -46.31
C ILE A 639 4.30 8.65 -45.93
N MET A 640 3.45 9.29 -46.72
CA MET A 640 2.00 9.25 -46.51
C MET A 640 1.43 7.83 -46.47
N ASP A 641 2.00 6.83 -47.14
CA ASP A 641 1.52 5.44 -47.08
C ASP A 641 2.24 4.59 -46.01
N VAL A 642 3.32 5.11 -45.42
CA VAL A 642 4.02 4.55 -44.25
C VAL A 642 3.30 4.87 -42.93
N ILE A 643 2.72 6.07 -42.78
CA ILE A 643 2.09 6.52 -41.52
C ILE A 643 1.12 5.46 -40.93
N PRO A 644 0.15 4.90 -41.68
CA PRO A 644 -0.81 3.94 -41.11
C PRO A 644 -0.17 2.64 -40.62
N GLU A 645 0.90 2.16 -41.27
CA GLU A 645 1.59 0.93 -40.85
C GLU A 645 2.46 1.16 -39.61
N LEU A 646 3.10 2.33 -39.46
CA LEU A 646 3.77 2.73 -38.22
C LEU A 646 2.77 2.81 -37.05
N VAL A 647 1.63 3.47 -37.23
CA VAL A 647 0.60 3.61 -36.18
C VAL A 647 -0.02 2.25 -35.81
N LYS A 648 -0.22 1.36 -36.79
CA LYS A 648 -0.66 -0.03 -36.61
C LYS A 648 0.38 -0.90 -35.87
N ARG A 649 1.67 -0.55 -35.94
CA ARG A 649 2.73 -1.10 -35.08
C ARG A 649 2.77 -0.49 -33.67
N GLY A 650 1.88 0.47 -33.38
CA GLY A 650 1.77 1.22 -32.13
C GLY A 650 2.72 2.41 -32.03
N VAL A 651 3.37 2.83 -33.12
CA VAL A 651 4.34 3.95 -33.12
C VAL A 651 3.55 5.26 -33.11
N VAL A 652 3.95 6.19 -32.23
CA VAL A 652 3.50 7.59 -32.32
C VAL A 652 4.19 8.23 -33.51
N VAL A 653 3.45 8.51 -34.58
CA VAL A 653 4.01 9.22 -35.74
C VAL A 653 3.91 10.71 -35.51
N SER A 654 5.06 11.39 -35.65
CA SER A 654 5.19 12.83 -35.47
C SER A 654 5.51 13.55 -36.78
N ILE A 655 4.99 14.76 -36.93
CA ILE A 655 5.25 15.65 -38.06
C ILE A 655 6.37 16.63 -37.67
N GLY A 656 7.50 16.61 -38.38
CA GLY A 656 8.64 17.47 -38.10
C GLY A 656 9.64 17.53 -39.25
N HIS A 657 10.57 18.48 -39.20
CA HIS A 657 11.60 18.69 -40.24
C HIS A 657 11.01 18.71 -41.67
N SER A 658 9.98 19.55 -41.87
CA SER A 658 9.02 19.41 -42.97
C SER A 658 8.60 20.73 -43.59
N GLU A 659 8.44 20.69 -44.91
CA GLU A 659 7.93 21.73 -45.80
C GLU A 659 6.45 21.55 -46.15
N ALA A 660 5.75 20.66 -45.45
CA ALA A 660 4.32 20.42 -45.61
C ALA A 660 3.50 21.72 -45.48
N PHE A 661 2.59 21.92 -46.44
CA PHE A 661 1.52 22.89 -46.35
C PHE A 661 0.41 22.35 -45.41
N LEU A 662 -0.52 23.20 -44.97
CA LEU A 662 -1.56 22.80 -44.01
C LEU A 662 -2.30 21.52 -44.48
N LYS A 663 -2.67 21.46 -45.76
CA LYS A 663 -3.36 20.33 -46.39
C LYS A 663 -2.64 18.98 -46.23
N ASP A 664 -1.30 18.99 -46.26
CA ASP A 664 -0.48 17.78 -46.28
C ASP A 664 -0.30 17.27 -44.84
N ALA A 665 -0.15 18.19 -43.90
CA ALA A 665 -0.07 17.90 -42.48
C ALA A 665 -1.44 17.47 -41.90
N GLU A 666 -2.56 18.09 -42.33
CA GLU A 666 -3.91 17.60 -42.01
C GLU A 666 -4.15 16.19 -42.58
N ALA A 667 -3.72 15.91 -43.80
CA ALA A 667 -3.85 14.57 -44.40
C ALA A 667 -2.99 13.52 -43.65
N ALA A 668 -1.83 13.89 -43.12
CA ALA A 668 -1.02 13.02 -42.26
C ALA A 668 -1.72 12.69 -40.92
N ILE A 669 -2.42 13.66 -40.30
CA ILE A 669 -3.23 13.43 -39.10
C ILE A 669 -4.42 12.50 -39.40
N VAL A 670 -5.09 12.68 -40.54
CA VAL A 670 -6.16 11.79 -41.03
C VAL A 670 -5.65 10.35 -41.22
N LYS A 671 -4.37 10.18 -41.59
CA LYS A 671 -3.71 8.87 -41.69
C LYS A 671 -3.09 8.34 -40.38
N GLY A 672 -3.14 9.12 -39.30
CA GLY A 672 -2.83 8.67 -37.94
C GLY A 672 -1.65 9.35 -37.24
N ALA A 673 -1.05 10.40 -37.81
CA ALA A 673 -0.05 11.19 -37.08
C ALA A 673 -0.71 11.93 -35.89
N THR A 674 -0.17 11.76 -34.67
CA THR A 674 -0.72 12.32 -33.42
C THR A 674 0.23 13.28 -32.69
N PHE A 675 1.40 13.55 -33.26
CA PHE A 675 2.38 14.48 -32.70
C PHE A 675 2.94 15.47 -33.73
N ILE A 676 3.48 16.58 -33.25
CA ILE A 676 4.25 17.57 -34.01
C ILE A 676 5.56 17.79 -33.24
N THR A 677 6.70 17.58 -33.89
CA THR A 677 8.03 17.67 -33.28
C THR A 677 8.45 19.13 -33.12
N HIS A 678 9.04 19.49 -31.98
CA HIS A 678 9.57 20.83 -31.62
C HIS A 678 8.98 22.03 -32.39
N LEU A 679 7.67 22.25 -32.27
CA LEU A 679 6.87 23.25 -32.99
C LEU A 679 7.61 24.57 -33.27
N PHE A 680 7.42 25.10 -34.49
CA PHE A 680 8.12 26.25 -35.09
C PHE A 680 9.53 25.93 -35.60
N ASN A 681 10.26 25.01 -34.98
CA ASN A 681 11.62 24.65 -35.38
C ASN A 681 11.56 23.72 -36.61
N ALA A 682 12.49 23.90 -37.55
CA ALA A 682 12.59 23.09 -38.77
C ALA A 682 11.27 22.94 -39.58
N MET A 683 10.45 23.99 -39.67
CA MET A 683 9.16 23.98 -40.38
C MET A 683 9.07 25.05 -41.48
N GLN A 684 8.02 25.00 -42.30
CA GLN A 684 7.53 26.17 -43.06
C GLN A 684 7.24 27.34 -42.12
N THR A 685 7.54 28.56 -42.58
CA THR A 685 7.20 29.79 -41.85
C THR A 685 5.70 30.07 -41.94
N PHE A 686 5.05 30.31 -40.81
CA PHE A 686 3.62 30.62 -40.75
C PHE A 686 3.25 31.79 -41.69
N HIS A 687 2.30 31.56 -42.61
CA HIS A 687 1.81 32.56 -43.54
C HIS A 687 0.27 32.59 -43.57
N HIS A 688 -0.33 33.78 -43.62
CA HIS A 688 -1.78 33.96 -43.41
C HIS A 688 -2.71 33.35 -44.49
N ARG A 689 -2.19 32.92 -45.66
CA ARG A 689 -2.96 32.18 -46.67
C ARG A 689 -2.73 30.66 -46.65
N ASP A 690 -1.61 30.22 -46.09
CA ASP A 690 -1.33 28.82 -45.81
C ASP A 690 -0.41 28.78 -44.58
N PRO A 691 -0.95 28.46 -43.39
CA PRO A 691 -0.20 28.52 -42.14
C PRO A 691 0.77 27.33 -41.95
N GLY A 692 0.82 26.38 -42.90
CA GLY A 692 1.63 25.16 -42.78
C GLY A 692 1.25 24.31 -41.57
N ILE A 693 2.21 23.52 -41.08
CA ILE A 693 2.08 22.66 -39.89
C ILE A 693 1.59 23.45 -38.65
N ILE A 694 2.08 24.67 -38.47
CA ILE A 694 1.72 25.55 -37.33
C ILE A 694 0.19 25.85 -37.34
N GLY A 695 -0.44 25.84 -38.51
CA GLY A 695 -1.88 26.04 -38.67
C GLY A 695 -2.76 24.95 -38.08
N ILE A 696 -2.23 23.73 -37.86
CA ILE A 696 -2.97 22.62 -37.25
C ILE A 696 -3.54 23.02 -35.89
N LEU A 697 -2.82 23.84 -35.12
CA LEU A 697 -3.28 24.35 -33.82
C LEU A 697 -4.59 25.15 -33.92
N GLY A 698 -4.93 25.68 -35.10
CA GLY A 698 -6.17 26.40 -35.39
C GLY A 698 -7.17 25.61 -36.25
N SER A 699 -6.89 24.36 -36.63
CA SER A 699 -7.80 23.59 -37.48
C SER A 699 -9.09 23.22 -36.73
N THR A 700 -10.21 23.36 -37.43
CA THR A 700 -11.56 23.01 -36.97
C THR A 700 -12.22 21.92 -37.81
N THR A 701 -11.48 21.38 -38.79
CA THR A 701 -11.98 20.47 -39.85
C THR A 701 -11.39 19.06 -39.77
N LEU A 702 -10.45 18.80 -38.86
CA LEU A 702 -9.91 17.47 -38.62
C LEU A 702 -11.01 16.51 -38.14
N PRO A 703 -11.15 15.31 -38.74
CA PRO A 703 -12.08 14.29 -38.25
C PRO A 703 -11.59 13.71 -36.92
N HIS A 704 -12.52 13.23 -36.09
CA HIS A 704 -12.14 12.45 -34.91
C HIS A 704 -11.51 11.12 -35.36
N SER A 705 -10.26 10.93 -34.99
CA SER A 705 -9.46 9.77 -35.40
C SER A 705 -9.89 8.50 -34.62
N PRO A 706 -9.89 7.31 -35.24
CA PRO A 706 -10.11 6.05 -34.52
C PRO A 706 -8.89 5.60 -33.68
N HIS A 707 -7.80 6.36 -33.67
CA HIS A 707 -6.63 6.10 -32.83
C HIS A 707 -6.83 6.62 -31.39
N ALA A 708 -6.30 5.87 -30.41
CA ALA A 708 -6.69 6.02 -29.00
C ALA A 708 -6.06 7.22 -28.26
N ASN A 709 -4.95 7.77 -28.77
CA ASN A 709 -4.11 8.74 -28.07
C ASN A 709 -4.34 10.16 -28.64
N LEU A 710 -5.29 10.90 -28.07
CA LEU A 710 -5.64 12.27 -28.46
C LEU A 710 -5.72 13.19 -27.23
N PRO A 711 -5.46 14.51 -27.37
CA PRO A 711 -5.52 15.46 -26.25
C PRO A 711 -6.90 15.53 -25.58
N SER A 712 -6.92 15.81 -24.27
CA SER A 712 -8.15 16.16 -23.57
C SER A 712 -8.83 17.39 -24.18
N PRO A 713 -10.19 17.48 -24.14
CA PRO A 713 -10.90 18.69 -24.56
C PRO A 713 -10.48 19.92 -23.76
N SER A 714 -10.57 21.08 -24.41
CA SER A 714 -10.05 22.35 -23.92
C SER A 714 -10.96 23.53 -24.25
N ARG A 715 -10.57 24.72 -23.79
CA ARG A 715 -11.28 25.97 -24.11
C ARG A 715 -11.39 26.27 -25.62
N THR A 716 -10.46 25.78 -26.45
CA THR A 716 -10.43 26.01 -27.91
C THR A 716 -10.88 24.81 -28.75
N SER A 717 -11.21 23.68 -28.14
CA SER A 717 -11.70 22.49 -28.85
C SER A 717 -13.09 22.76 -29.45
N VAL A 718 -13.33 22.21 -30.65
CA VAL A 718 -14.59 22.40 -31.40
C VAL A 718 -15.76 21.73 -30.68
N ASP A 719 -15.57 20.46 -30.31
CA ASP A 719 -16.37 19.78 -29.29
C ASP A 719 -15.59 19.82 -27.97
N LYS A 720 -16.31 19.87 -26.85
CA LYS A 720 -15.76 19.88 -25.47
C LYS A 720 -16.17 18.65 -24.67
N THR A 721 -16.91 17.73 -25.29
CA THR A 721 -17.38 16.46 -24.72
C THR A 721 -16.57 15.25 -25.22
N GLN A 722 -15.70 15.46 -26.23
CA GLN A 722 -14.87 14.45 -26.86
C GLN A 722 -13.39 14.88 -26.84
N SER A 723 -12.45 13.95 -27.05
CA SER A 723 -11.03 14.26 -27.20
C SER A 723 -10.78 15.17 -28.41
N ASP A 724 -9.78 16.04 -28.33
CA ASP A 724 -9.47 16.99 -29.41
C ASP A 724 -8.92 16.23 -30.64
N PRO A 725 -9.44 16.45 -31.85
CA PRO A 725 -8.91 15.81 -33.06
C PRO A 725 -7.58 16.43 -33.52
N ARG A 726 -7.11 17.53 -32.92
CA ARG A 726 -5.78 18.09 -33.16
C ARG A 726 -4.71 17.23 -32.45
N PRO A 727 -3.53 17.03 -33.06
CA PRO A 727 -2.42 16.30 -32.45
C PRO A 727 -1.79 17.09 -31.29
N PHE A 728 -1.08 16.35 -30.42
CA PHE A 728 -0.14 16.95 -29.49
C PHE A 728 1.02 17.64 -30.25
N TYR A 729 1.74 18.55 -29.60
CA TYR A 729 2.94 19.18 -30.15
C TYR A 729 4.01 19.36 -29.07
N GLY A 730 5.23 18.97 -29.39
CA GLY A 730 6.41 19.25 -28.58
C GLY A 730 6.77 20.73 -28.69
N ILE A 731 7.15 21.37 -27.59
CA ILE A 731 7.68 22.74 -27.61
C ILE A 731 8.89 22.91 -26.70
N ILE A 732 10.00 23.35 -27.28
CA ILE A 732 11.24 23.70 -26.56
C ILE A 732 10.99 25.02 -25.84
N CYS A 733 10.92 24.97 -24.51
CA CYS A 733 10.55 26.12 -23.68
C CYS A 733 11.76 26.77 -22.99
N ASP A 734 12.82 27.04 -23.75
CA ASP A 734 14.04 27.68 -23.26
C ASP A 734 14.05 29.21 -23.41
N GLY A 735 13.24 29.77 -24.31
CA GLY A 735 13.23 31.19 -24.69
C GLY A 735 14.26 31.57 -25.76
N ILE A 736 14.97 30.58 -26.34
CA ILE A 736 16.02 30.75 -27.36
C ILE A 736 15.55 30.14 -28.69
N HIS A 737 15.10 28.88 -28.68
CA HIS A 737 14.52 28.20 -29.85
C HIS A 737 13.17 28.82 -30.22
N THR A 738 12.31 28.97 -29.22
CA THR A 738 10.98 29.54 -29.39
C THR A 738 10.84 30.82 -28.57
N HIS A 739 10.62 31.95 -29.25
CA HIS A 739 10.39 33.23 -28.59
C HIS A 739 9.14 33.17 -27.66
N PRO A 740 9.15 33.79 -26.45
CA PRO A 740 8.04 33.70 -25.49
C PRO A 740 6.64 33.98 -26.05
N ASN A 741 6.50 34.96 -26.95
CA ASN A 741 5.21 35.24 -27.59
C ASN A 741 4.73 34.12 -28.53
N SER A 742 5.63 33.38 -29.18
CA SER A 742 5.27 32.24 -30.04
C SER A 742 4.84 31.03 -29.22
N ILE A 743 5.53 30.76 -28.10
CA ILE A 743 5.12 29.76 -27.08
C ILE A 743 3.70 30.10 -26.58
N LYS A 744 3.46 31.37 -26.28
CA LYS A 744 2.16 31.88 -25.85
C LYS A 744 1.07 31.70 -26.92
N ILE A 745 1.36 32.02 -28.19
CA ILE A 745 0.42 31.83 -29.31
C ILE A 745 0.04 30.34 -29.44
N ALA A 746 1.01 29.42 -29.41
CA ALA A 746 0.73 27.98 -29.50
C ALA A 746 -0.19 27.49 -28.38
N TYR A 747 0.16 27.78 -27.12
CA TYR A 747 -0.63 27.44 -25.95
C TYR A 747 -2.04 28.05 -25.95
N TYR A 748 -2.22 29.29 -26.42
CA TYR A 748 -3.56 29.88 -26.53
C TYR A 748 -4.37 29.32 -27.71
N GLY A 749 -3.74 28.79 -28.76
CA GLY A 749 -4.40 28.05 -29.84
C GLY A 749 -4.86 26.66 -29.41
N HIS A 750 -3.99 25.87 -28.78
CA HIS A 750 -4.28 24.50 -28.36
C HIS A 750 -3.54 24.16 -27.05
N PRO A 751 -4.15 24.39 -25.86
CA PRO A 751 -3.43 24.27 -24.60
C PRO A 751 -3.20 22.82 -24.14
N THR A 752 -4.15 21.90 -24.39
CA THR A 752 -4.05 20.49 -23.97
C THR A 752 -3.19 19.63 -24.88
N GLY A 753 -2.90 20.09 -26.11
CA GLY A 753 -1.92 19.44 -26.98
C GLY A 753 -0.47 19.78 -26.63
N CYS A 754 -0.22 20.73 -25.74
CA CYS A 754 1.14 21.19 -25.45
C CYS A 754 1.93 20.16 -24.64
N VAL A 755 2.96 19.58 -25.25
CA VAL A 755 3.95 18.73 -24.58
C VAL A 755 5.25 19.51 -24.43
N LEU A 756 5.71 19.66 -23.20
CA LEU A 756 7.03 20.21 -22.93
C LEU A 756 8.09 19.15 -23.21
N ILE A 757 9.11 19.57 -23.95
CA ILE A 757 10.31 18.79 -24.25
C ILE A 757 11.53 19.63 -23.89
N THR A 758 12.68 19.00 -23.65
CA THR A 758 13.93 19.74 -23.57
C THR A 758 14.57 19.94 -24.94
N ASP A 759 14.49 18.94 -25.83
CA ASP A 759 15.39 18.75 -26.99
C ASP A 759 16.88 18.83 -26.58
N ALA A 760 17.20 18.39 -25.36
CA ALA A 760 18.53 18.59 -24.80
C ALA A 760 19.61 17.74 -25.48
N ILE A 761 20.79 18.35 -25.66
CA ILE A 761 22.00 17.68 -26.13
C ILE A 761 22.90 17.27 -24.95
N ASN A 762 23.99 16.57 -25.26
CA ASN A 762 24.93 16.06 -24.26
C ASN A 762 25.55 17.12 -23.31
N ALA A 763 25.45 18.41 -23.63
CA ALA A 763 25.80 19.54 -22.77
C ALA A 763 24.89 19.73 -21.53
N LEU A 764 23.70 19.13 -21.47
CA LEU A 764 22.78 19.31 -20.32
C LEU A 764 23.46 18.91 -19.00
N GLY A 765 23.50 19.85 -18.05
CA GLY A 765 24.13 19.69 -16.74
C GLY A 765 25.63 20.03 -16.66
N LEU A 766 26.25 20.48 -17.77
CA LEU A 766 27.68 20.79 -17.89
C LEU A 766 27.95 22.31 -18.04
N PRO A 767 29.23 22.76 -18.03
CA PRO A 767 29.62 24.12 -18.40
C PRO A 767 29.31 24.50 -19.88
N ALA A 768 29.50 25.78 -20.21
CA ALA A 768 29.65 26.22 -21.59
C ALA A 768 30.93 25.65 -22.24
N GLY A 769 30.91 25.37 -23.54
CA GLY A 769 32.04 24.77 -24.25
C GLY A 769 31.69 24.09 -25.58
N GLY A 770 32.61 23.25 -26.06
CA GLY A 770 32.45 22.44 -27.26
C GLY A 770 31.81 21.09 -26.95
N TYR A 771 30.80 20.72 -27.73
CA TYR A 771 29.93 19.56 -27.57
C TYR A 771 29.61 18.92 -28.94
N ASN A 772 28.78 17.88 -28.95
CA ASN A 772 28.36 17.21 -30.19
C ASN A 772 26.86 16.91 -30.17
N LEU A 773 26.26 16.89 -31.36
CA LEU A 773 24.90 16.43 -31.63
C LEU A 773 24.95 15.60 -32.92
N GLY A 774 24.83 14.28 -32.80
CA GLY A 774 25.16 13.38 -33.92
C GLY A 774 26.57 13.67 -34.45
N THR A 775 26.78 13.57 -35.77
CA THR A 775 28.07 13.90 -36.41
C THR A 775 28.43 15.39 -36.41
N GLY A 776 27.61 16.26 -35.83
CA GLY A 776 27.84 17.71 -35.76
C GLY A 776 28.71 18.11 -34.56
N ASP A 777 29.68 18.99 -34.79
CA ASP A 777 30.29 19.78 -33.72
C ASP A 777 29.33 20.91 -33.31
N VAL A 778 29.09 21.05 -32.00
CA VAL A 778 28.24 22.07 -31.41
C VAL A 778 29.06 22.94 -30.47
N TRP A 779 28.72 24.23 -30.37
CA TRP A 779 29.23 25.14 -29.35
C TRP A 779 28.08 25.64 -28.48
N VAL A 780 28.22 25.50 -27.15
CA VAL A 780 27.27 26.00 -26.16
C VAL A 780 27.90 27.19 -25.44
N ASP A 781 27.24 28.34 -25.47
CA ASP A 781 27.75 29.56 -24.84
C ASP A 781 27.34 29.72 -23.36
N GLU A 782 27.81 30.82 -22.74
CA GLU A 782 27.52 31.16 -21.34
C GLU A 782 26.05 31.50 -21.05
N HIS A 783 25.22 31.62 -22.09
CA HIS A 783 23.77 31.76 -22.00
C HIS A 783 23.02 30.45 -22.31
N ALA A 784 23.75 29.33 -22.39
CA ALA A 784 23.27 27.99 -22.74
C ALA A 784 22.64 27.88 -24.15
N ARG A 785 23.02 28.78 -25.08
CA ARG A 785 22.60 28.72 -26.49
C ARG A 785 23.54 27.78 -27.24
N ALA A 786 22.98 26.75 -27.89
CA ALA A 786 23.75 25.74 -28.62
C ALA A 786 23.68 25.97 -30.14
N TYR A 787 24.82 26.06 -30.80
CA TYR A 787 24.94 26.33 -32.24
C TYR A 787 25.83 25.31 -32.95
N LEU A 788 25.48 24.90 -34.18
CA LEU A 788 26.39 24.16 -35.04
C LEU A 788 27.65 25.02 -35.32
N LYS A 789 28.81 24.48 -34.95
CA LYS A 789 30.11 25.18 -34.93
C LYS A 789 30.46 25.81 -36.28
N GLY A 790 30.63 27.13 -36.28
CA GLY A 790 30.89 27.92 -37.50
C GLY A 790 29.63 28.40 -38.24
N THR A 791 28.44 28.21 -37.66
CA THR A 791 27.16 28.69 -38.20
C THR A 791 26.32 29.36 -37.10
N ASN A 792 25.20 29.99 -37.49
CA ASN A 792 24.19 30.50 -36.56
C ASN A 792 23.00 29.53 -36.39
N THR A 793 23.10 28.30 -36.90
CA THR A 793 22.04 27.30 -36.81
C THR A 793 21.99 26.72 -35.39
N LEU A 794 20.85 26.84 -34.72
CA LEU A 794 20.63 26.22 -33.41
C LEU A 794 20.69 24.69 -33.51
N ALA A 795 21.19 24.04 -32.45
CA ALA A 795 21.50 22.62 -32.43
C ALA A 795 21.10 21.98 -31.09
N GLY A 796 19.79 21.90 -30.85
CA GLY A 796 19.20 21.41 -29.60
C GLY A 796 19.52 22.29 -28.38
N SER A 797 19.18 21.81 -27.20
CA SER A 797 19.08 22.61 -25.96
C SER A 797 20.06 22.19 -24.86
N ALA A 798 20.22 23.04 -23.86
CA ALA A 798 20.83 22.69 -22.56
C ALA A 798 19.93 23.07 -21.37
N THR A 799 18.63 23.32 -21.60
CA THR A 799 17.64 23.63 -20.56
C THR A 799 16.97 22.34 -20.04
N PRO A 800 16.94 22.07 -18.71
CA PRO A 800 16.24 20.90 -18.14
C PRO A 800 14.71 21.08 -18.08
N ILE A 801 13.98 19.96 -17.97
CA ILE A 801 12.50 19.94 -18.07
C ILE A 801 11.79 20.78 -16.98
N ASP A 802 12.32 20.84 -15.75
CA ASP A 802 11.77 21.69 -14.68
C ASP A 802 11.93 23.19 -14.98
N ALA A 803 13.01 23.57 -15.66
CA ALA A 803 13.20 24.91 -16.17
C ALA A 803 12.27 25.21 -17.36
N CYS A 804 11.99 24.22 -18.23
CA CYS A 804 10.94 24.34 -19.25
C CYS A 804 9.56 24.57 -18.61
N VAL A 805 9.19 23.85 -17.54
CA VAL A 805 7.91 24.05 -16.81
C VAL A 805 7.82 25.48 -16.23
N ARG A 806 8.87 25.94 -15.52
CA ARG A 806 8.92 27.31 -14.98
C ARG A 806 8.83 28.37 -16.08
N LYS A 807 9.62 28.24 -17.15
CA LYS A 807 9.63 29.16 -18.29
C LYS A 807 8.27 29.17 -19.01
N PHE A 808 7.64 28.01 -19.21
CA PHE A 808 6.33 27.89 -19.84
C PHE A 808 5.26 28.65 -19.06
N ALA A 809 5.20 28.45 -17.75
CA ALA A 809 4.30 29.22 -16.88
C ALA A 809 4.63 30.72 -16.91
N ALA A 810 5.92 31.09 -16.87
CA ALA A 810 6.37 32.47 -16.90
C ALA A 810 5.96 33.21 -18.19
N PHE A 811 6.13 32.58 -19.36
CA PHE A 811 5.86 33.16 -20.68
C PHE A 811 4.36 33.16 -21.03
N THR A 812 3.69 32.03 -20.87
CA THR A 812 2.28 31.89 -21.25
C THR A 812 1.34 32.60 -20.28
N LYS A 813 1.68 32.61 -18.98
CA LYS A 813 0.77 32.88 -17.85
C LYS A 813 -0.42 31.91 -17.79
N CYS A 814 -0.16 30.64 -18.09
CA CYS A 814 -1.06 29.52 -17.78
C CYS A 814 -1.19 29.27 -16.26
N THR A 815 -2.10 28.38 -15.88
CA THR A 815 -2.22 27.91 -14.49
C THR A 815 -1.09 26.94 -14.12
N LEU A 816 -0.85 26.76 -12.81
CA LEU A 816 0.08 25.77 -12.28
C LEU A 816 -0.22 24.36 -12.79
N VAL A 817 -1.51 24.02 -12.91
CA VAL A 817 -1.99 22.74 -13.44
C VAL A 817 -1.58 22.59 -14.90
N GLU A 818 -1.96 23.54 -15.78
CA GLU A 818 -1.62 23.50 -17.21
C GLU A 818 -0.10 23.43 -17.46
N ALA A 819 0.71 24.08 -16.62
CA ALA A 819 2.17 24.02 -16.73
C ALA A 819 2.76 22.65 -16.39
N ILE A 820 2.20 21.97 -15.38
CA ILE A 820 2.66 20.67 -14.91
C ILE A 820 2.11 19.56 -15.81
N GLU A 821 0.85 19.64 -16.23
CA GLU A 821 0.22 18.67 -17.14
C GLU A 821 0.93 18.62 -18.50
N ALA A 822 1.45 19.74 -18.99
CA ALA A 822 2.28 19.79 -20.19
C ALA A 822 3.60 18.99 -20.09
N ALA A 823 4.11 18.73 -18.88
CA ALA A 823 5.29 17.88 -18.63
C ALA A 823 4.96 16.55 -17.93
N THR A 824 3.67 16.18 -17.78
CA THR A 824 3.26 14.96 -17.06
C THR A 824 2.12 14.24 -17.79
N LEU A 825 0.92 14.81 -17.75
CA LEU A 825 -0.28 14.22 -18.33
C LEU A 825 -0.22 14.17 -19.86
N HIS A 826 0.08 15.28 -20.54
CA HIS A 826 0.08 15.34 -22.00
C HIS A 826 1.09 14.38 -22.65
N PRO A 827 2.38 14.29 -22.22
CA PRO A 827 3.29 13.26 -22.73
C PRO A 827 2.86 11.82 -22.38
N ALA A 828 2.18 11.60 -21.24
CA ALA A 828 1.61 10.29 -20.90
C ALA A 828 0.38 9.93 -21.75
N GLN A 829 -0.45 10.90 -22.14
CA GLN A 829 -1.57 10.72 -23.06
C GLN A 829 -1.09 10.44 -24.50
N LEU A 830 -0.10 11.22 -24.97
CA LEU A 830 0.58 11.03 -26.25
C LEU A 830 1.07 9.58 -26.44
N LEU A 831 1.77 9.06 -25.43
CA LEU A 831 2.30 7.69 -25.42
C LEU A 831 1.26 6.64 -25.00
N GLY A 832 0.05 7.02 -24.58
CA GLY A 832 -0.98 6.05 -24.14
C GLY A 832 -0.60 5.27 -22.88
N ILE A 833 0.11 5.92 -21.96
CA ILE A 833 0.60 5.38 -20.68
C ILE A 833 0.03 6.12 -19.46
N GLN A 834 -1.01 6.94 -19.67
CA GLN A 834 -1.72 7.74 -18.65
C GLN A 834 -2.33 6.91 -17.49
N ASP A 835 -2.55 5.62 -17.73
CA ASP A 835 -3.00 4.63 -16.75
C ASP A 835 -1.91 4.27 -15.72
N ARG A 836 -0.64 4.54 -16.06
CA ARG A 836 0.53 4.13 -15.29
C ARG A 836 1.59 5.21 -15.02
N LYS A 837 1.66 6.27 -15.81
CA LYS A 837 2.58 7.42 -15.65
C LYS A 837 1.81 8.73 -15.84
N GLY A 838 2.41 9.86 -15.45
CA GLY A 838 1.85 11.20 -15.70
C GLY A 838 0.57 11.54 -14.93
N THR A 839 0.11 10.67 -14.02
CA THR A 839 -1.06 10.87 -13.16
C THR A 839 -0.77 10.36 -11.74
N LEU A 840 -1.53 10.86 -10.75
CA LEU A 840 -1.56 10.31 -9.38
C LEU A 840 -2.79 9.40 -9.18
N ALA A 841 -3.25 8.74 -10.25
CA ALA A 841 -4.45 7.92 -10.26
C ALA A 841 -4.25 6.56 -9.57
N ILE A 842 -5.32 5.99 -9.01
CA ILE A 842 -5.28 4.67 -8.38
C ILE A 842 -4.89 3.62 -9.44
N GLY A 843 -3.83 2.85 -9.16
CA GLY A 843 -3.23 1.89 -10.07
C GLY A 843 -2.02 2.43 -10.86
N ALA A 844 -1.82 3.75 -10.93
CA ALA A 844 -0.65 4.34 -11.55
C ALA A 844 0.63 4.05 -10.75
N ASP A 845 1.79 4.05 -11.41
CA ASP A 845 3.09 3.92 -10.75
C ASP A 845 3.30 5.12 -9.81
N ALA A 846 3.89 4.87 -8.64
CA ALA A 846 4.20 5.89 -7.64
C ALA A 846 5.47 6.69 -8.01
N ASP A 847 5.45 7.26 -9.21
CA ASP A 847 6.47 8.17 -9.74
C ASP A 847 5.96 9.61 -9.54
N PHE A 848 6.46 10.29 -8.50
CA PHE A 848 5.93 11.59 -8.07
C PHE A 848 7.01 12.54 -7.55
N LEU A 849 6.71 13.83 -7.60
CA LEU A 849 7.53 14.92 -7.09
C LEU A 849 6.82 15.58 -5.91
N ILE A 850 7.58 16.00 -4.91
CA ILE A 850 7.13 16.98 -3.92
C ILE A 850 7.76 18.32 -4.32
N VAL A 851 6.92 19.34 -4.55
CA VAL A 851 7.33 20.62 -5.12
C VAL A 851 6.85 21.82 -4.29
N ASP A 852 7.72 22.83 -4.19
CA ASP A 852 7.43 24.14 -3.61
C ASP A 852 6.96 25.11 -4.72
N ASP A 853 5.68 25.45 -4.66
CA ASP A 853 4.98 26.43 -5.52
C ASP A 853 4.67 27.74 -4.78
N SER A 854 5.19 27.95 -3.56
CA SER A 854 4.84 29.08 -2.68
C SER A 854 5.15 30.46 -3.26
N LYS A 855 6.06 30.52 -4.24
CA LYS A 855 6.46 31.73 -4.98
C LYS A 855 5.79 31.85 -6.36
N GLY A 856 4.78 31.03 -6.65
CA GLY A 856 4.06 31.00 -7.91
C GLY A 856 4.66 30.06 -8.96
N PRO A 857 3.92 29.74 -10.05
CA PRO A 857 4.30 28.73 -11.03
C PRO A 857 5.65 28.95 -11.71
N GLU A 858 6.01 30.21 -11.99
CA GLU A 858 7.31 30.56 -12.58
C GLU A 858 8.51 30.28 -11.66
N ASN A 859 8.27 30.01 -10.37
CA ASN A 859 9.28 29.77 -9.34
C ASN A 859 9.23 28.34 -8.77
N LEU A 860 8.50 27.41 -9.39
CA LEU A 860 8.35 26.03 -8.92
C LEU A 860 9.70 25.35 -8.70
N ARG A 861 9.94 24.86 -7.48
CA ARG A 861 11.15 24.10 -7.09
C ARG A 861 10.79 22.66 -6.77
N VAL A 862 11.55 21.71 -7.31
CA VAL A 862 11.47 20.30 -6.94
C VAL A 862 12.25 20.10 -5.64
N GLU A 863 11.61 19.58 -4.60
CA GLU A 863 12.23 19.28 -3.30
C GLU A 863 12.69 17.83 -3.21
N ARG A 864 11.79 16.91 -3.58
CA ARG A 864 11.96 15.46 -3.41
C ARG A 864 11.37 14.74 -4.61
N VAL A 865 11.98 13.65 -5.02
CA VAL A 865 11.67 12.90 -6.25
C VAL A 865 11.51 11.43 -5.88
N PHE A 866 10.45 10.80 -6.36
CA PHE A 866 10.14 9.39 -6.08
C PHE A 866 9.93 8.63 -7.38
N VAL A 867 10.43 7.40 -7.42
CA VAL A 867 10.26 6.46 -8.55
C VAL A 867 9.89 5.10 -7.98
N GLY A 868 8.77 4.52 -8.41
CA GLY A 868 8.22 3.30 -7.83
C GLY A 868 7.94 3.40 -6.33
N GLY A 869 7.60 4.58 -5.83
CA GLY A 869 7.33 4.85 -4.41
C GLY A 869 8.57 4.98 -3.52
N GLN A 870 9.78 4.94 -4.09
CA GLN A 870 11.04 5.05 -3.36
C GLN A 870 11.72 6.40 -3.66
N GLU A 871 12.21 7.08 -2.63
CA GLU A 871 12.85 8.38 -2.76
C GLU A 871 14.21 8.30 -3.45
N ALA A 872 14.42 9.14 -4.46
CA ALA A 872 15.60 9.12 -5.30
C ALA A 872 16.84 9.64 -4.56
N ARG A 873 17.95 8.91 -4.67
CA ARG A 873 19.24 9.31 -4.08
C ARG A 873 19.94 10.35 -4.96
N ILE A 874 19.47 11.59 -4.86
CA ILE A 874 20.10 12.77 -5.47
C ILE A 874 21.29 13.18 -4.59
N ASP A 875 22.34 12.35 -4.60
CA ASP A 875 23.64 12.71 -4.05
C ASP A 875 24.19 13.96 -4.73
N ASN A 876 25.09 14.70 -4.07
CA ASN A 876 25.85 15.78 -4.71
C ASN A 876 26.87 15.21 -5.71
N ILE A 877 26.39 14.78 -6.88
CA ILE A 877 27.25 14.38 -8.01
C ILE A 877 28.04 15.62 -8.45
N ALA A 878 29.33 15.63 -8.10
CA ALA A 878 30.21 16.79 -8.21
C ALA A 878 30.68 17.03 -9.66
N PHE A 879 29.74 17.34 -10.56
CA PHE A 879 30.05 17.89 -11.88
C PHE A 879 30.74 19.24 -11.71
N ARG A 880 32.06 19.28 -11.96
CA ARG A 880 32.85 20.52 -11.90
C ARG A 880 32.36 21.51 -12.97
N GLY A 881 31.74 22.60 -12.52
CA GLY A 881 31.44 23.77 -13.37
C GLY A 881 30.08 23.77 -14.07
N SER A 882 29.03 23.16 -13.49
CA SER A 882 27.66 23.30 -14.05
C SER A 882 27.23 24.76 -14.21
N LEU A 883 26.68 25.14 -15.38
CA LEU A 883 26.08 26.46 -15.61
C LEU A 883 24.97 26.75 -14.59
N SER A 884 25.18 27.75 -13.73
CA SER A 884 24.16 28.24 -12.79
C SER A 884 23.25 29.26 -13.48
N MET A 885 22.09 28.80 -13.97
CA MET A 885 20.99 29.66 -14.41
C MET A 885 20.34 30.37 -13.20
N ASP A 886 20.97 31.46 -12.75
CA ASP A 886 20.52 32.28 -11.62
C ASP A 886 19.30 33.16 -12.04
N PRO A 887 18.26 33.37 -11.21
CA PRO A 887 16.98 33.98 -11.64
C PRO A 887 16.99 35.47 -12.04
N LEU A 888 18.15 36.08 -12.25
CA LEU A 888 18.34 37.55 -12.36
C LEU A 888 17.96 38.18 -13.71
N VAL A 889 17.68 37.38 -14.74
CA VAL A 889 17.42 37.87 -16.12
C VAL A 889 16.19 38.80 -16.21
N VAL A 890 15.24 38.70 -15.29
CA VAL A 890 14.00 39.52 -15.27
C VAL A 890 14.27 41.03 -14.96
N GLN A 891 15.49 41.42 -14.58
CA GLN A 891 15.82 42.83 -14.33
C GLN A 891 16.42 43.58 -15.55
N LEU A 892 16.89 42.91 -16.60
CA LEU A 892 17.57 43.58 -17.72
C LEU A 892 16.63 44.09 -18.83
N GLU A 893 15.45 43.49 -19.03
CA GLU A 893 14.45 43.98 -20.00
C GLU A 893 13.86 45.37 -19.65
N LYS A 894 14.13 45.90 -18.44
CA LYS A 894 13.79 47.28 -18.07
C LYS A 894 14.89 48.31 -18.39
N ALA A 895 16.13 47.89 -18.58
CA ALA A 895 17.24 48.82 -18.86
C ALA A 895 17.26 49.27 -20.34
N SER A 896 16.81 48.41 -21.26
CA SER A 896 16.89 48.64 -22.71
C SER A 896 15.72 49.44 -23.31
N ILE A 897 14.91 50.11 -22.50
CA ILE A 897 13.78 50.96 -22.96
C ILE A 897 13.97 52.44 -22.57
N GLU A 898 14.87 52.75 -21.62
CA GLU A 898 15.11 54.12 -21.14
C GLU A 898 16.35 54.80 -21.75
N HIS A 899 17.06 54.15 -22.70
CA HIS A 899 18.33 54.65 -23.25
C HIS A 899 18.35 55.00 -24.74
N GLU A 900 17.19 55.14 -25.40
CA GLU A 900 17.08 55.50 -26.83
C GLU A 900 16.25 56.78 -27.08
N ASN A 901 16.21 57.71 -26.11
CA ASN A 901 15.44 58.97 -26.19
C ASN A 901 16.20 60.24 -25.76
N GLU A 902 17.54 60.23 -25.73
CA GLU A 902 18.36 61.46 -25.57
C GLU A 902 19.47 61.55 -26.64
N GLU A 903 19.10 61.79 -27.90
CA GLU A 903 19.79 62.70 -28.83
C GLU A 903 19.11 62.76 -30.22
N THR A 904 18.27 63.77 -30.48
CA THR A 904 18.30 64.55 -31.76
C THR A 904 17.31 65.72 -31.78
N SER A 905 17.72 66.78 -32.50
CA SER A 905 16.90 67.90 -33.01
C SER A 905 15.94 68.62 -32.04
N ALA A 906 16.40 69.74 -31.49
CA ALA A 906 15.53 70.88 -31.24
C ALA A 906 15.23 71.62 -32.56
N LYS A 907 13.96 71.99 -32.82
CA LYS A 907 13.56 73.28 -33.46
C LYS A 907 12.04 73.50 -33.51
N GLU A 908 11.69 74.78 -33.71
CA GLU A 908 10.31 75.28 -33.93
C GLU A 908 9.69 74.73 -35.23
N GLY A 909 8.36 74.76 -35.45
CA GLY A 909 7.25 75.26 -34.63
C GLY A 909 5.95 75.41 -35.47
N ASP A 910 4.90 75.97 -34.86
CA ASP A 910 3.62 76.43 -35.45
C ASP A 910 2.74 75.45 -36.28
N GLY A 911 1.42 75.66 -36.31
CA GLY A 911 0.50 74.76 -37.06
C GLY A 911 -0.96 74.69 -36.59
N GLU A 912 -1.63 75.83 -36.50
CA GLU A 912 -3.03 76.04 -36.09
C GLU A 912 -4.13 75.01 -36.47
N THR A 913 -4.89 74.55 -35.44
CA THR A 913 -6.38 74.49 -35.41
C THR A 913 -7.11 73.46 -36.33
N SER A 914 -8.42 73.14 -36.21
CA SER A 914 -9.50 73.63 -35.32
C SER A 914 -10.67 72.61 -35.17
N ARG A 915 -11.34 72.62 -33.99
CA ARG A 915 -12.79 72.31 -33.76
C ARG A 915 -13.24 70.84 -33.99
N VAL A 916 -14.33 70.32 -33.39
CA VAL A 916 -15.37 70.80 -32.44
C VAL A 916 -15.94 69.54 -31.74
N SER A 917 -16.38 69.49 -30.48
CA SER A 917 -16.33 70.41 -29.33
C SER A 917 -16.65 69.66 -28.02
N ALA A 918 -16.56 70.32 -26.86
CA ALA A 918 -17.11 69.84 -25.59
C ALA A 918 -17.64 71.02 -24.75
N ILE A 919 -18.78 70.86 -24.06
CA ILE A 919 -19.40 71.92 -23.24
C ILE A 919 -19.85 71.38 -21.88
N THR A 920 -19.06 71.70 -20.85
CA THR A 920 -19.42 71.90 -19.41
C THR A 920 -20.12 70.77 -18.62
N SER A 921 -19.83 70.57 -17.34
CA SER A 921 -19.54 71.58 -16.31
C SER A 921 -18.53 71.17 -15.22
N LYS A 922 -18.23 72.13 -14.33
CA LYS A 922 -17.21 72.17 -13.25
C LYS A 922 -17.88 72.80 -12.00
N PRO A 923 -17.25 72.89 -10.81
CA PRO A 923 -16.37 71.95 -10.09
C PRO A 923 -16.68 71.93 -8.55
N ARG A 924 -15.71 71.51 -7.72
CA ARG A 924 -15.64 71.55 -6.21
C ARG A 924 -16.48 70.49 -5.48
N THR A 925 -16.09 69.96 -4.31
CA THR A 925 -14.93 70.25 -3.42
C THR A 925 -14.31 68.96 -2.85
N SER A 926 -13.17 69.03 -2.15
CA SER A 926 -12.31 67.89 -1.78
C SER A 926 -12.33 67.47 -0.30
N ARG A 927 -12.16 66.15 -0.05
CA ARG A 927 -11.50 65.44 1.08
C ARG A 927 -12.20 64.09 1.38
N PRO A 928 -11.52 63.10 1.99
CA PRO A 928 -10.19 62.57 1.70
C PRO A 928 -10.26 61.04 1.41
N THR A 929 -9.12 60.35 1.37
CA THR A 929 -9.01 58.90 1.09
C THR A 929 -9.72 57.99 2.12
N ARG A 930 -10.45 56.97 1.63
CA ARG A 930 -10.78 55.75 2.39
C ARG A 930 -11.00 54.55 1.44
N THR A 931 -10.69 53.35 1.92
CA THR A 931 -10.81 52.06 1.22
C THR A 931 -12.26 51.56 1.09
N ILE A 932 -12.52 50.79 0.01
CA ILE A 932 -13.76 50.04 -0.25
C ILE A 932 -13.37 48.62 -0.76
N PRO A 933 -14.12 47.54 -0.46
CA PRO A 933 -13.56 46.18 -0.37
C PRO A 933 -13.93 45.22 -1.53
N ARG A 934 -13.40 43.98 -1.43
CA ARG A 934 -13.75 42.83 -2.29
C ARG A 934 -15.24 42.47 -2.16
N GLY A 935 -15.86 42.06 -3.28
CA GLY A 935 -17.20 41.43 -3.25
C GLY A 935 -17.79 41.18 -4.65
N VAL A 936 -17.63 39.97 -5.18
CA VAL A 936 -18.43 39.44 -6.31
C VAL A 936 -18.71 37.97 -6.02
N SER A 937 -19.96 37.63 -5.70
CA SER A 937 -20.34 36.23 -5.45
C SER A 937 -20.53 35.46 -6.76
N ARG A 938 -20.07 34.21 -6.81
CA ARG A 938 -20.58 33.22 -7.76
C ARG A 938 -21.87 32.62 -7.18
N ARG A 939 -22.88 32.44 -8.03
CA ARG A 939 -24.27 32.19 -7.60
C ARG A 939 -24.48 30.73 -7.20
N THR A 940 -24.69 30.48 -5.91
CA THR A 940 -25.09 29.19 -5.31
C THR A 940 -26.62 28.98 -5.36
N GLY A 941 -27.27 29.37 -6.47
CA GLY A 941 -28.74 29.43 -6.57
C GLY A 941 -29.38 28.23 -7.27
N PRO A 942 -30.71 28.00 -7.11
CA PRO A 942 -31.41 26.78 -7.57
C PRO A 942 -31.33 26.43 -9.07
N LYS A 943 -30.85 27.35 -9.91
CA LYS A 943 -30.70 27.10 -11.36
C LYS A 943 -29.49 26.24 -11.74
N GLY A 944 -28.54 26.01 -10.83
CA GLY A 944 -27.46 25.03 -11.05
C GLY A 944 -27.97 23.60 -10.93
N VAL A 945 -28.58 23.28 -9.79
CA VAL A 945 -29.11 21.95 -9.42
C VAL A 945 -30.05 21.36 -10.47
N LEU A 946 -30.86 22.20 -11.13
CA LEU A 946 -31.78 21.80 -12.20
C LEU A 946 -31.10 21.37 -13.52
N SER A 947 -29.81 21.68 -13.72
CA SER A 947 -29.03 21.19 -14.86
C SER A 947 -28.55 19.76 -14.58
N ASP A 948 -27.87 19.57 -13.45
CA ASP A 948 -27.18 18.33 -13.09
C ASP A 948 -28.15 17.14 -12.99
N HIS A 949 -29.39 17.38 -12.55
CA HIS A 949 -30.44 16.35 -12.49
C HIS A 949 -30.91 15.89 -13.89
N ALA A 950 -30.89 16.76 -14.91
CA ALA A 950 -31.28 16.39 -16.27
C ALA A 950 -30.24 15.43 -16.91
N ASP A 951 -28.96 15.70 -16.70
CA ASP A 951 -27.86 14.88 -17.22
C ASP A 951 -27.83 13.49 -16.54
N TYR A 952 -28.11 13.41 -15.24
CA TYR A 952 -28.26 12.15 -14.51
C TYR A 952 -29.36 11.26 -15.11
N LEU A 953 -30.55 11.80 -15.37
CA LEU A 953 -31.66 11.05 -15.97
C LEU A 953 -31.32 10.54 -17.39
N HIS A 954 -30.48 11.26 -18.14
CA HIS A 954 -30.04 10.85 -19.47
C HIS A 954 -29.12 9.62 -19.43
N SER A 955 -28.20 9.54 -18.44
CA SER A 955 -27.31 8.38 -18.26
C SER A 955 -28.07 7.08 -17.97
N LEU A 956 -29.10 7.15 -17.13
CA LEU A 956 -29.85 6.00 -16.60
C LEU A 956 -30.72 5.30 -17.67
N ALA A 957 -30.92 5.96 -18.82
CA ALA A 957 -31.57 5.40 -19.99
C ALA A 957 -30.66 4.50 -20.83
N GLN A 958 -29.35 4.75 -20.85
CA GLN A 958 -28.40 4.04 -21.72
C GLN A 958 -28.02 2.66 -21.18
N ASP A 959 -27.84 2.54 -19.85
CA ASP A 959 -27.31 1.34 -19.19
C ASP A 959 -28.23 0.11 -19.27
N LYS A 960 -29.51 0.30 -19.64
CA LYS A 960 -30.48 -0.80 -19.84
C LYS A 960 -30.25 -1.63 -21.10
N HIS A 961 -29.49 -1.14 -22.09
CA HIS A 961 -29.36 -1.82 -23.39
C HIS A 961 -28.19 -2.83 -23.47
N ALA A 962 -27.26 -2.85 -22.52
CA ALA A 962 -25.99 -3.58 -22.65
C ALA A 962 -25.99 -5.07 -22.22
N LYS A 963 -27.15 -5.69 -21.94
CA LYS A 963 -27.22 -7.01 -21.26
C LYS A 963 -27.87 -8.16 -22.07
N ILE A 964 -27.50 -8.33 -23.36
CA ILE A 964 -27.92 -9.51 -24.17
C ILE A 964 -26.79 -10.02 -25.11
N ALA A 965 -25.96 -10.98 -24.65
CA ALA A 965 -25.13 -11.91 -25.46
C ALA A 965 -24.46 -13.00 -24.57
N ALA A 966 -24.02 -14.14 -25.15
CA ALA A 966 -23.40 -15.33 -24.50
C ALA A 966 -22.45 -16.06 -25.52
N PRO A 967 -21.91 -17.32 -25.37
CA PRO A 967 -21.90 -18.34 -24.28
C PRO A 967 -20.49 -19.02 -24.00
N ASN A 968 -20.40 -20.33 -23.66
CA ASN A 968 -19.24 -21.05 -23.05
C ASN A 968 -18.55 -22.20 -23.87
N GLU A 969 -17.28 -22.56 -23.53
CA GLU A 969 -16.61 -23.93 -23.39
C GLU A 969 -15.07 -23.91 -23.69
N GLY A 970 -14.19 -24.91 -23.39
CA GLY A 970 -14.29 -26.19 -22.62
C GLY A 970 -13.04 -27.13 -22.64
N VAL A 971 -12.95 -28.06 -21.67
CA VAL A 971 -12.34 -29.45 -21.68
C VAL A 971 -10.79 -29.78 -21.78
N LEU A 972 -10.20 -30.22 -20.64
CA LEU A 972 -9.24 -31.35 -20.31
C LEU A 972 -7.82 -31.65 -20.96
N ALA A 973 -6.78 -31.57 -20.11
CA ALA A 973 -5.95 -32.69 -19.52
C ALA A 973 -4.53 -33.19 -20.00
N ARG A 974 -3.77 -33.70 -18.99
CA ARG A 974 -2.60 -34.66 -18.94
C ARG A 974 -1.14 -34.14 -18.91
N ALA A 975 -0.28 -34.89 -18.18
CA ALA A 975 1.18 -34.71 -17.99
C ALA A 975 1.89 -36.05 -17.63
N PRO A 976 3.16 -36.24 -18.05
CA PRO A 976 4.26 -36.79 -17.21
C PRO A 976 5.65 -36.13 -17.56
N THR A 977 6.86 -36.42 -17.06
CA THR A 977 7.44 -37.43 -16.11
C THR A 977 8.67 -36.81 -15.36
N VAL A 978 9.60 -37.59 -14.76
CA VAL A 978 10.78 -37.11 -13.99
C VAL A 978 12.05 -37.97 -14.26
N ASN A 979 13.24 -37.44 -13.89
CA ASN A 979 14.56 -38.10 -13.72
C ASN A 979 15.42 -38.19 -15.01
N THR A 980 16.74 -37.94 -15.05
CA THR A 980 17.84 -38.16 -14.07
C THR A 980 19.01 -37.19 -14.32
N TYR A 981 19.90 -36.96 -13.33
CA TYR A 981 21.33 -37.36 -13.35
C TYR A 981 22.05 -36.91 -12.05
N GLY A 982 23.00 -37.71 -11.57
CA GLY A 982 23.73 -37.44 -10.32
C GLY A 982 25.05 -38.20 -10.29
N GLN A 983 26.00 -37.82 -11.16
CA GLN A 983 27.30 -38.48 -11.29
C GLN A 983 28.51 -37.54 -11.21
N GLU A 984 28.30 -36.23 -11.09
CA GLU A 984 29.39 -35.22 -11.03
C GLU A 984 29.88 -34.96 -9.58
N LEU A 985 29.11 -35.40 -8.57
CA LEU A 985 29.38 -35.18 -7.14
C LEU A 985 30.63 -35.88 -6.58
N GLU A 986 31.16 -36.92 -7.24
CA GLU A 986 32.30 -37.70 -6.71
C GLU A 986 33.67 -37.04 -6.90
N GLN A 987 33.75 -35.94 -7.66
CA GLN A 987 35.01 -35.28 -8.00
C GLN A 987 35.32 -34.04 -7.14
N GLU A 988 34.36 -33.13 -6.91
CA GLU A 988 34.57 -31.92 -6.09
C GLU A 988 34.97 -32.23 -4.64
N GLN A 989 34.49 -33.35 -4.09
CA GLN A 989 34.68 -33.74 -2.69
C GLN A 989 36.17 -33.82 -2.28
N ARG A 990 37.07 -34.09 -3.24
CA ARG A 990 38.50 -34.33 -2.96
C ARG A 990 39.34 -33.06 -2.83
N GLU A 991 38.88 -31.91 -3.32
CA GLU A 991 39.70 -30.70 -3.41
C GLU A 991 39.55 -29.77 -2.19
N ARG A 992 38.40 -29.76 -1.53
CA ARG A 992 38.11 -28.79 -0.44
C ARG A 992 38.71 -29.19 0.91
N ASP A 993 38.86 -30.48 1.20
CA ASP A 993 39.43 -30.95 2.47
C ASP A 993 40.89 -30.49 2.67
N ALA A 994 41.65 -30.31 1.59
CA ALA A 994 43.01 -29.76 1.63
C ALA A 994 43.08 -28.31 2.15
N LYS A 995 41.98 -27.55 2.12
CA LYS A 995 41.94 -26.12 2.49
C LYS A 995 41.66 -25.86 3.97
N LYS A 996 41.39 -26.91 4.76
CA LYS A 996 40.78 -26.81 6.10
C LYS A 996 41.78 -26.75 7.28
N GLN A 997 43.09 -26.80 7.03
CA GLN A 997 44.13 -26.92 8.07
C GLN A 997 44.91 -25.63 8.36
N ALA A 998 44.59 -24.50 7.72
CA ALA A 998 45.50 -23.35 7.65
C ALA A 998 45.17 -22.15 8.57
N LEU A 999 43.96 -22.06 9.14
CA LEU A 999 43.44 -20.84 9.76
C LEU A 999 42.65 -21.15 11.05
N ASP A 1000 43.36 -21.23 12.17
CA ASP A 1000 42.78 -21.32 13.52
C ASP A 1000 43.83 -20.83 14.55
N LYS A 1001 43.85 -19.52 14.85
CA LYS A 1001 44.63 -18.88 15.93
C LYS A 1001 44.36 -17.38 16.11
N ASP A 1002 44.58 -16.92 17.34
CA ASP A 1002 44.66 -15.54 17.85
C ASP A 1002 43.34 -14.69 17.83
N ASP A 1003 42.95 -13.93 18.87
CA ASP A 1003 43.03 -14.16 20.34
C ASP A 1003 41.99 -13.24 21.09
N GLU A 1004 41.88 -13.33 22.43
CA GLU A 1004 40.86 -12.63 23.26
C GLU A 1004 41.26 -11.25 23.86
N HIS A 1005 40.27 -10.38 24.19
CA HIS A 1005 40.11 -9.57 25.45
C HIS A 1005 39.42 -8.17 25.30
N ALA A 1006 38.46 -7.84 26.19
CA ALA A 1006 38.19 -6.52 26.87
C ALA A 1006 36.77 -6.43 27.48
N GLU A 1007 36.58 -5.72 28.61
CA GLU A 1007 35.28 -5.39 29.28
C GLU A 1007 35.29 -3.98 29.95
N ASP A 1008 34.13 -3.54 30.45
CA ASP A 1008 33.80 -2.38 31.34
C ASP A 1008 33.76 -0.91 30.84
N SER A 1009 32.56 -0.27 30.93
CA SER A 1009 32.33 1.12 31.44
C SER A 1009 30.84 1.55 31.61
N ASP A 1010 30.64 2.58 32.45
CA ASP A 1010 29.57 3.64 32.48
C ASP A 1010 28.25 3.51 33.29
N ASP A 1011 28.16 4.35 34.34
CA ASP A 1011 26.95 4.85 35.05
C ASP A 1011 26.63 6.29 34.59
N LEU A 1012 25.42 6.61 34.08
CA LEU A 1012 25.15 7.99 33.58
C LEU A 1012 23.66 8.45 33.41
N PHE A 1013 22.72 8.14 34.32
CA PHE A 1013 21.30 8.57 34.16
C PHE A 1013 20.52 8.92 35.46
N GLU A 1014 20.51 10.20 35.90
CA GLU A 1014 19.53 10.69 36.90
C GLU A 1014 18.97 12.14 36.71
N GLU A 1015 19.51 13.00 35.82
CA GLU A 1015 19.16 14.44 35.82
C GLU A 1015 17.88 14.88 35.04
N ASP A 1016 17.37 14.08 34.09
CA ASP A 1016 16.31 14.53 33.15
C ASP A 1016 14.90 14.70 33.77
N ASP A 1017 14.60 14.04 34.90
CA ASP A 1017 13.23 13.75 35.30
C ASP A 1017 12.48 14.96 35.94
N GLU A 1018 13.19 16.00 36.39
CA GLU A 1018 12.57 17.19 37.00
C GLU A 1018 12.02 18.18 35.94
N ALA A 1019 12.70 18.32 34.80
CA ALA A 1019 12.32 19.27 33.75
C ALA A 1019 10.93 18.94 33.16
N VAL A 1020 10.66 17.65 32.92
CA VAL A 1020 9.39 17.14 32.38
C VAL A 1020 8.21 17.46 33.31
N ARG A 1021 8.39 17.26 34.63
CA ARG A 1021 7.37 17.55 35.65
C ARG A 1021 6.99 19.03 35.68
N LYS A 1022 7.97 19.92 35.49
CA LYS A 1022 7.78 21.39 35.47
C LYS A 1022 6.98 21.85 34.26
N TYR A 1023 7.26 21.32 33.07
CA TYR A 1023 6.52 21.62 31.83
C TYR A 1023 5.04 21.21 31.92
N ASN A 1024 4.77 19.99 32.40
CA ASN A 1024 3.40 19.44 32.48
C ASN A 1024 2.46 20.26 33.37
N ASN A 1025 2.96 20.78 34.50
CA ASN A 1025 2.16 21.61 35.40
C ASN A 1025 1.74 22.96 34.78
N VAL A 1026 2.65 23.62 34.06
CA VAL A 1026 2.34 24.88 33.35
C VAL A 1026 1.31 24.65 32.24
N ARG A 1027 1.48 23.57 31.45
CA ARG A 1027 0.55 23.16 30.41
C ARG A 1027 -0.87 22.96 30.95
N MET A 1028 -1.00 22.33 32.12
CA MET A 1028 -2.29 22.07 32.77
C MET A 1028 -2.99 23.34 33.31
N GLN A 1029 -2.24 24.36 33.75
CA GLN A 1029 -2.85 25.64 34.14
C GLN A 1029 -3.37 26.42 32.92
N GLN A 1030 -2.61 26.47 31.83
CA GLN A 1030 -3.03 27.13 30.58
C GLN A 1030 -4.29 26.49 29.97
N LEU A 1031 -4.42 25.17 30.06
CA LEU A 1031 -5.61 24.44 29.61
C LEU A 1031 -6.86 24.74 30.46
N ARG A 1032 -6.70 25.04 31.75
CA ARG A 1032 -7.83 25.45 32.61
C ARG A 1032 -8.34 26.85 32.27
N GLN A 1033 -7.45 27.84 32.14
CA GLN A 1033 -7.86 29.22 31.82
C GLN A 1033 -8.59 29.37 30.46
N ARG A 1034 -8.33 28.49 29.48
CA ARG A 1034 -9.03 28.48 28.19
C ARG A 1034 -10.45 27.88 28.22
N ARG A 1035 -10.87 27.30 29.35
CA ARG A 1035 -12.16 26.57 29.46
C ARG A 1035 -13.33 27.49 29.84
N ASP A 1036 -13.06 28.56 30.59
CA ASP A 1036 -14.10 29.33 31.28
C ASP A 1036 -14.68 30.50 30.45
N THR A 1037 -14.32 30.62 29.17
CA THR A 1037 -14.69 31.75 28.29
C THR A 1037 -15.49 31.34 27.04
N ARG A 1038 -15.98 30.10 26.95
CA ARG A 1038 -16.80 29.63 25.80
C ARG A 1038 -18.29 29.81 26.06
N LEU A 1039 -19.00 30.30 25.04
CA LEU A 1039 -20.47 30.29 24.98
C LEU A 1039 -20.98 28.84 24.92
N SER A 1040 -22.13 28.59 25.54
CA SER A 1040 -22.81 27.30 25.56
C SER A 1040 -24.21 27.40 24.95
N TYR A 1041 -24.53 26.50 24.03
CA TYR A 1041 -25.81 26.42 23.30
C TYR A 1041 -26.74 25.40 23.94
N GLY A 1042 -26.27 24.15 24.15
CA GLY A 1042 -26.95 23.14 24.98
C GLY A 1042 -28.26 22.55 24.46
N SER A 1043 -28.74 23.02 23.30
CA SER A 1043 -29.98 22.58 22.64
C SER A 1043 -29.88 22.73 21.13
N ILE A 1044 -30.86 22.19 20.40
CA ILE A 1044 -31.02 22.42 18.96
C ILE A 1044 -31.85 23.68 18.69
N GLU A 1045 -31.38 24.52 17.78
CA GLU A 1045 -32.11 25.66 17.24
C GLU A 1045 -32.74 25.27 15.89
N SER A 1046 -34.07 25.33 15.75
CA SER A 1046 -34.74 25.18 14.46
C SER A 1046 -34.71 26.51 13.70
N VAL A 1047 -34.13 26.55 12.50
CA VAL A 1047 -33.84 27.78 11.75
C VAL A 1047 -34.24 27.64 10.26
N SER A 1048 -34.43 28.76 9.55
CA SER A 1048 -34.88 28.72 8.16
C SER A 1048 -33.75 28.38 7.17
N ALA A 1049 -34.17 28.08 5.93
CA ALA A 1049 -33.27 27.82 4.80
C ALA A 1049 -32.40 29.02 4.41
N ASP A 1050 -32.85 30.25 4.70
CA ASP A 1050 -32.12 31.48 4.41
C ASP A 1050 -31.27 31.92 5.61
N ASP A 1051 -31.79 31.80 6.85
CA ASP A 1051 -31.12 32.28 8.06
C ASP A 1051 -29.88 31.45 8.47
N TYR A 1052 -29.81 30.16 8.14
CA TYR A 1052 -28.74 29.29 8.66
C TYR A 1052 -27.34 29.68 8.18
N ALA A 1053 -27.24 30.32 7.00
CA ALA A 1053 -25.99 30.83 6.46
C ALA A 1053 -25.48 32.03 7.28
N ASP A 1054 -26.35 33.01 7.56
CA ASP A 1054 -26.05 34.16 8.44
C ASP A 1054 -25.69 33.68 9.86
N ILE A 1055 -26.31 32.60 10.33
CA ILE A 1055 -26.00 32.00 11.65
C ILE A 1055 -24.61 31.33 11.65
N ILE A 1056 -24.16 30.73 10.54
CA ILE A 1056 -22.79 30.22 10.40
C ILE A 1056 -21.79 31.39 10.40
N ASP A 1057 -22.04 32.43 9.61
CA ASP A 1057 -21.15 33.60 9.46
C ASP A 1057 -21.08 34.49 10.71
N THR A 1058 -22.12 34.46 11.57
CA THR A 1058 -22.15 35.20 12.85
C THR A 1058 -21.73 34.38 14.07
N THR A 1059 -21.52 33.07 13.95
CA THR A 1059 -21.11 32.23 15.10
C THR A 1059 -19.62 32.45 15.43
N PRO A 1060 -19.24 32.70 16.71
CA PRO A 1060 -17.86 33.03 17.07
C PRO A 1060 -16.83 31.94 16.74
N ASN A 1061 -15.69 32.36 16.18
CA ASN A 1061 -14.56 31.50 15.82
C ASN A 1061 -14.12 30.57 16.97
N GLY A 1062 -13.77 29.33 16.63
CA GLY A 1062 -13.47 28.25 17.55
C GLY A 1062 -14.71 27.49 18.06
N THR A 1063 -15.91 27.83 17.60
CA THR A 1063 -17.17 27.08 17.78
C THR A 1063 -17.40 26.16 16.57
N VAL A 1064 -17.93 24.96 16.79
CA VAL A 1064 -18.40 24.06 15.73
C VAL A 1064 -19.92 24.21 15.60
N VAL A 1065 -20.42 24.31 14.37
CA VAL A 1065 -21.85 24.39 14.04
C VAL A 1065 -22.24 23.17 13.23
N LEU A 1066 -23.11 22.33 13.77
CA LEU A 1066 -23.66 21.16 13.09
C LEU A 1066 -25.05 21.50 12.56
N VAL A 1067 -25.28 21.29 11.27
CA VAL A 1067 -26.56 21.60 10.60
C VAL A 1067 -27.16 20.30 10.07
N HIS A 1068 -28.31 19.91 10.61
CA HIS A 1068 -29.08 18.77 10.10
C HIS A 1068 -30.14 19.25 9.12
N LEU A 1069 -30.09 18.74 7.89
CA LEU A 1069 -31.13 18.94 6.88
C LEU A 1069 -32.28 17.96 7.18
N TYR A 1070 -33.24 18.43 7.96
CA TYR A 1070 -34.29 17.62 8.54
C TYR A 1070 -35.50 17.47 7.61
N ASP A 1071 -35.82 16.22 7.27
CA ASP A 1071 -37.00 15.87 6.48
C ASP A 1071 -38.05 15.14 7.35
N PRO A 1072 -39.21 15.76 7.66
CA PRO A 1072 -40.26 15.14 8.44
C PRO A 1072 -41.02 14.02 7.71
N SER A 1073 -40.71 13.71 6.44
CA SER A 1073 -41.21 12.50 5.77
C SER A 1073 -40.40 11.26 6.18
N LEU A 1074 -39.07 11.36 6.28
CA LEU A 1074 -38.17 10.22 6.44
C LEU A 1074 -38.04 9.72 7.90
N SER A 1075 -38.10 8.39 8.08
CA SER A 1075 -37.86 7.71 9.36
C SER A 1075 -36.43 7.93 9.88
N ALA A 1076 -35.44 7.83 9.00
CA ALA A 1076 -34.03 8.03 9.34
C ALA A 1076 -33.71 9.47 9.79
N SER A 1077 -34.36 10.49 9.21
CA SER A 1077 -34.18 11.88 9.65
C SER A 1077 -34.82 12.13 11.03
N LYS A 1078 -36.00 11.54 11.30
CA LYS A 1078 -36.61 11.54 12.64
C LYS A 1078 -35.74 10.84 13.68
N ALA A 1079 -35.13 9.71 13.32
CA ALA A 1079 -34.17 9.02 14.18
C ALA A 1079 -32.97 9.93 14.49
N LEU A 1080 -32.27 10.42 13.47
CA LEU A 1080 -31.10 11.30 13.64
C LEU A 1080 -31.41 12.55 14.48
N GLN A 1081 -32.58 13.18 14.26
CA GLN A 1081 -33.03 14.32 15.04
C GLN A 1081 -33.20 13.99 16.54
N HIS A 1082 -33.59 12.77 16.90
CA HIS A 1082 -33.67 12.34 18.30
C HIS A 1082 -32.27 12.22 18.93
N TYR A 1083 -31.31 11.61 18.23
CA TYR A 1083 -29.93 11.46 18.74
C TYR A 1083 -29.20 12.81 18.83
N LEU A 1084 -29.36 13.69 17.85
CA LEU A 1084 -28.77 15.04 17.88
C LEU A 1084 -29.31 15.88 19.05
N ASN A 1085 -30.58 15.72 19.45
CA ASN A 1085 -31.10 16.40 20.64
C ASN A 1085 -30.33 15.98 21.90
N ASN A 1086 -30.12 14.68 22.11
CA ASN A 1086 -29.34 14.16 23.23
C ASN A 1086 -27.86 14.62 23.17
N LEU A 1087 -27.27 14.63 21.98
CA LEU A 1087 -25.89 15.10 21.76
C LEU A 1087 -25.74 16.61 21.99
N SER A 1088 -26.73 17.44 21.66
CA SER A 1088 -26.68 18.89 21.91
C SER A 1088 -26.59 19.24 23.41
N GLN A 1089 -27.16 18.39 24.27
CA GLN A 1089 -27.06 18.53 25.73
C GLN A 1089 -25.72 18.02 26.29
N LYS A 1090 -25.08 17.04 25.61
CA LYS A 1090 -23.77 16.50 25.96
C LYS A 1090 -22.62 17.42 25.50
N TYR A 1091 -22.76 18.01 24.31
CA TYR A 1091 -21.77 18.85 23.64
C TYR A 1091 -22.15 20.32 23.67
N ILE A 1092 -22.40 20.87 24.86
CA ILE A 1092 -22.93 22.23 25.06
C ILE A 1092 -22.14 23.35 24.38
N TYR A 1093 -20.86 23.15 24.06
CA TYR A 1093 -19.97 24.12 23.39
C TYR A 1093 -19.96 24.02 21.85
N ALA A 1094 -20.72 23.09 21.28
CA ALA A 1094 -21.05 23.06 19.86
C ALA A 1094 -22.48 23.55 19.67
N ARG A 1095 -22.75 24.19 18.52
CA ARG A 1095 -24.07 24.70 18.16
C ARG A 1095 -24.73 23.72 17.22
N PHE A 1096 -25.98 23.35 17.48
CA PHE A 1096 -26.73 22.40 16.66
C PHE A 1096 -27.94 23.10 16.04
N LEU A 1097 -28.02 23.09 14.71
CA LEU A 1097 -29.08 23.71 13.93
C LEU A 1097 -29.90 22.64 13.20
N GLN A 1098 -31.22 22.83 13.16
CA GLN A 1098 -32.15 22.02 12.38
C GLN A 1098 -32.76 22.89 11.28
N VAL A 1099 -32.46 22.58 10.02
CA VAL A 1099 -33.02 23.28 8.86
C VAL A 1099 -34.05 22.37 8.20
N SER A 1100 -35.25 22.89 7.98
CA SER A 1100 -36.33 22.14 7.33
C SER A 1100 -36.02 21.91 5.84
N ALA A 1101 -35.83 20.66 5.45
CA ALA A 1101 -35.47 20.28 4.09
C ALA A 1101 -36.55 20.68 3.04
N PRO A 1102 -37.86 20.55 3.29
CA PRO A 1102 -38.90 21.00 2.35
C PRO A 1102 -38.94 22.52 2.06
N SER A 1103 -38.18 23.34 2.79
CA SER A 1103 -38.01 24.78 2.50
C SER A 1103 -36.76 25.09 1.65
N LEU A 1104 -35.91 24.10 1.39
CA LEU A 1104 -34.79 24.18 0.47
C LEU A 1104 -35.24 23.60 -0.89
N ASN A 1105 -35.16 24.38 -1.97
CA ASN A 1105 -35.49 23.93 -3.34
C ASN A 1105 -34.37 23.02 -3.90
N PHE A 1106 -34.26 21.81 -3.36
CA PHE A 1106 -33.32 20.75 -3.75
C PHE A 1106 -34.05 19.42 -3.87
N ASP A 1107 -33.77 18.63 -4.92
CA ASP A 1107 -34.18 17.23 -4.98
C ASP A 1107 -33.39 16.41 -3.94
N LEU A 1108 -34.10 15.65 -3.10
CA LEU A 1108 -33.57 15.06 -1.86
C LEU A 1108 -32.79 13.74 -2.05
N VAL A 1109 -31.89 13.72 -3.04
CA VAL A 1109 -30.97 12.61 -3.27
C VAL A 1109 -29.93 12.54 -2.16
N GLY A 1110 -30.20 11.75 -1.12
CA GLY A 1110 -29.29 11.49 0.00
C GLY A 1110 -29.69 12.07 1.36
N SER A 1111 -30.98 12.35 1.60
CA SER A 1111 -31.49 12.68 2.94
C SER A 1111 -31.63 11.41 3.83
N PRO A 1112 -31.38 11.46 5.15
CA PRO A 1112 -30.91 12.61 5.93
C PRO A 1112 -29.44 12.98 5.66
N ALA A 1113 -29.17 14.27 5.69
CA ALA A 1113 -27.84 14.83 5.48
C ALA A 1113 -27.44 15.80 6.61
N MET A 1114 -26.15 15.85 6.92
CA MET A 1114 -25.58 16.70 7.98
C MET A 1114 -24.33 17.43 7.48
N LEU A 1115 -24.27 18.73 7.76
CA LEU A 1115 -23.19 19.63 7.39
C LEU A 1115 -22.50 20.14 8.65
N ILE A 1116 -21.18 20.01 8.76
CA ILE A 1116 -20.41 20.41 9.93
C ILE A 1116 -19.50 21.57 9.56
N TYR A 1117 -19.77 22.73 10.13
CA TYR A 1117 -19.05 23.98 9.92
C TYR A 1117 -18.20 24.36 11.13
N LYS A 1118 -17.12 25.10 10.88
CA LYS A 1118 -16.29 25.74 11.90
C LYS A 1118 -15.54 26.90 11.25
N ASP A 1119 -15.44 28.05 11.92
CA ASP A 1119 -14.74 29.23 11.41
C ASP A 1119 -15.23 29.62 9.98
N THR A 1120 -16.56 29.62 9.83
CA THR A 1120 -17.38 29.79 8.60
C THR A 1120 -17.13 28.82 7.43
N ARG A 1121 -16.26 27.82 7.59
CA ARG A 1121 -15.99 26.80 6.57
C ARG A 1121 -16.73 25.50 6.84
N LEU A 1122 -17.27 24.89 5.79
CA LEU A 1122 -17.72 23.49 5.81
C LEU A 1122 -16.50 22.58 5.90
N ILE A 1123 -16.44 21.74 6.93
CA ILE A 1123 -15.35 20.75 7.13
C ILE A 1123 -15.81 19.35 6.73
N ILE A 1124 -17.03 18.96 7.10
CA ILE A 1124 -17.58 17.63 6.81
C ILE A 1124 -18.97 17.76 6.20
N ASN A 1125 -19.21 17.02 5.11
CA ASN A 1125 -20.51 16.88 4.45
C ASN A 1125 -20.90 15.40 4.47
N LEU A 1126 -21.92 15.05 5.27
CA LEU A 1126 -22.44 13.69 5.40
C LEU A 1126 -23.78 13.60 4.66
N VAL A 1127 -23.79 12.88 3.54
CA VAL A 1127 -24.95 12.68 2.67
C VAL A 1127 -25.19 11.17 2.51
N GLY A 1128 -26.45 10.74 2.39
CA GLY A 1128 -26.79 9.33 2.19
C GLY A 1128 -26.62 8.47 3.44
N LEU A 1129 -26.73 9.04 4.64
CA LEU A 1129 -26.59 8.33 5.92
C LEU A 1129 -27.54 7.11 6.04
N SER A 1130 -28.67 7.14 5.32
CA SER A 1130 -29.62 6.04 5.17
C SER A 1130 -29.06 4.79 4.47
N GLU A 1131 -28.08 4.92 3.56
CA GLU A 1131 -27.42 3.77 2.91
C GLU A 1131 -26.28 3.21 3.76
N THR A 1132 -25.59 4.08 4.52
CA THR A 1132 -24.55 3.67 5.48
C THR A 1132 -25.14 2.88 6.64
N LEU A 1133 -26.35 3.24 7.08
CA LEU A 1133 -27.04 2.71 8.26
C LEU A 1133 -28.13 1.71 7.88
N LYS A 1134 -27.71 0.48 7.56
CA LYS A 1134 -28.58 -0.60 7.07
C LYS A 1134 -29.83 -0.83 7.92
N GLU A 1135 -30.98 -0.83 7.25
CA GLU A 1135 -32.22 -1.32 7.86
C GLU A 1135 -32.08 -2.78 8.33
N ARG A 1136 -32.42 -3.02 9.60
CA ARG A 1136 -32.67 -4.35 10.15
C ARG A 1136 -34.14 -4.42 10.56
N ASN A 1137 -34.87 -5.37 9.97
CA ASN A 1137 -36.22 -5.76 10.37
C ASN A 1137 -37.25 -4.62 10.44
N GLY A 1138 -37.23 -3.70 9.46
CA GLY A 1138 -38.30 -2.70 9.27
C GLY A 1138 -38.46 -1.66 10.39
N THR A 1139 -37.48 -1.53 11.29
CA THR A 1139 -37.48 -0.51 12.35
C THR A 1139 -36.13 0.18 12.41
N THR A 1140 -36.10 1.49 12.18
CA THR A 1140 -34.87 2.29 12.08
C THR A 1140 -34.24 2.55 13.45
N LYS A 1141 -33.49 1.58 13.97
CA LYS A 1141 -32.56 1.80 15.09
C LYS A 1141 -31.18 2.22 14.56
N MET A 1142 -30.90 3.52 14.62
CA MET A 1142 -29.53 3.99 14.90
C MET A 1142 -29.15 3.56 16.31
N ASP A 1143 -27.85 3.37 16.57
CA ASP A 1143 -27.34 3.41 17.94
C ASP A 1143 -26.75 4.79 18.25
N LEU A 1144 -26.80 5.19 19.52
CA LEU A 1144 -26.38 6.54 19.94
C LEU A 1144 -24.84 6.66 19.89
N GLU A 1145 -24.15 5.57 20.22
CA GLU A 1145 -22.68 5.50 20.21
C GLU A 1145 -22.11 5.58 18.78
N ASP A 1146 -22.73 4.94 17.79
CA ASP A 1146 -22.30 5.01 16.38
C ASP A 1146 -22.35 6.45 15.83
N VAL A 1147 -23.40 7.21 16.16
CA VAL A 1147 -23.57 8.60 15.73
C VAL A 1147 -22.63 9.54 16.51
N GLU A 1148 -22.36 9.25 17.78
CA GLU A 1148 -21.41 10.04 18.58
C GLU A 1148 -19.96 9.82 18.12
N ASP A 1149 -19.55 8.58 17.88
CA ASP A 1149 -18.18 8.25 17.47
C ASP A 1149 -17.90 8.67 16.01
N LEU A 1150 -18.94 8.82 15.17
CA LEU A 1150 -18.87 9.47 13.87
C LEU A 1150 -18.64 10.99 13.97
N LEU A 1151 -19.11 11.64 15.04
CA LEU A 1151 -19.00 13.09 15.26
C LEU A 1151 -17.82 13.51 16.14
N LEU A 1152 -17.15 12.56 16.78
CA LEU A 1152 -15.95 12.76 17.59
C LEU A 1152 -14.62 12.62 16.81
N ARG A 1153 -14.67 12.14 15.57
CA ARG A 1153 -13.52 11.86 14.70
C ARG A 1153 -13.25 12.97 13.70
#